data_AF-A0A2V7QLC9-F1
#
_entry.id   AF-A0A2V7QLC9-F1
#
_cell.length_a   1.000
_cell.length_b   1.000
_cell.length_c   1.000
_cell.angle_alpha   90.00
_cell.angle_beta   90.00
_cell.angle_gamma   90.00
#
_symmetry.space_group_name_H-M   'P 1'
#
loop_
_entity.id
_entity.type
_entity.pdbx_description
1 polymer ?
#
loop_
_entity_poly.entity_id
_entity_poly.type
_entity_poly.pdbx_seq_one_letter_code
_entity_poly.pdbx_strand_id
1 'polypeptide(L)'
;MLACRTLARAALIGGTSALLLATCRDDNRLTEPLAPRTPGAPSFATITNGQVLVGAGNIARCTSSADEATAKLLDAIPGTVFADGDLAYDNGASDKFNNCYNPTWGRHKARTRPTPGEIEYKTSGASAYFNYFGAAAGTSGQGYYSYDLGDWHVVVLNSERATTAGSAQEQWLRADLAASSRRCTLAYWHSPRFHSGGSANAVVQPLWDDLYAAGAEIVINAHFQNYERFAPQTPDGTADPAFGIREFVVGTGGAGHNSFASVAANSEVRNSSTYGVLKLTLSADGSNAYTWEFIPIAGSSFTDTGSGGCHDPAPPPPPPPPPPPGGVVLVGAGDIANCSSSGDEATAALLDSIQGAVFTAGDNVYPDGTASDFTNCYNPTWGRHKARTRPTPGIHDYNTSGASGYFNYFGSAAGTAGKGYYSYDFGAWHVVALNSQIDISATSTQLQWLKNDLAAASGRCMLAYFYLPRFSSGTTHGGTSAVQAAWQVLYDAHAELVLNGHEHNYERFAPQTPTGVADPQLGIREFVVGTGGSESGYPFGTPVANSEVRNNTTFGVLRLTLDSASYSWKFVPVAGKTFTDAGTAPCHAGHGAPTQPPPNQAPTARPGGPYAGAVGDTIHFNGSASSDPDGDTPLTYAWTFGDGASGSGATPTHVYTATGTYTVTLVVTDSRGAASSPATTTATIGSTPNQPPVARPGGPYTGVAGGTVQFDGSASSDPDGNTPLTYAWTFGDGASGSGATPTHVYTATGTYTVTLVVTDSRGAASSPATTTATIGSTPNQPPVARPGGPYAGVAGSTVQFDGSASSDPDGNTPLTYAWTFGDGATGTGATPAHGYAAAGTYSVTLVVTDSRGASSAPGTTSATIATAPPPPPTDSAVTLIVASNIASCGSPRDELTAQLLDSLPGTVLTLGDAVFPDASAYTTCYDPSWGRHKARTYNTLGNHDYYNGHVSGVWDYWGDRAGPRNLGYYSFDVGAWHIIVLNSNGSFVPDGAGSAQDVWLQNDLAANSKKCTLATFHQPRFFSSDTPGWTSDDGVKNFWTRLYAAGVDLVLNGQQHQYERLKPMTPDGAVDDVRGIRSIDVGTGGESTAMPVAINPNSEVISDAFGVLKVTLFADHYTWQFVPMQGESFSDQGSGTCH
;
A
#
# COMPACT_ATOMS: atom_id res chain seq x y z
N MET A 1 -17.50 72.95 14.56
CA MET A 1 -16.60 73.71 15.44
C MET A 1 -16.31 72.83 16.64
N LEU A 2 -15.10 72.45 17.03
CA LEU A 2 -13.75 72.56 16.45
C LEU A 2 -13.32 71.13 16.01
N ALA A 3 -12.70 70.84 14.85
CA ALA A 3 -11.50 71.39 14.19
C ALA A 3 -10.20 70.65 14.57
N CYS A 4 -9.77 69.75 13.69
CA CYS A 4 -8.36 69.38 13.47
C CYS A 4 -8.07 69.44 11.95
N ARG A 5 -6.81 69.52 11.52
CA ARG A 5 -6.41 69.90 10.15
C ARG A 5 -5.65 68.80 9.40
N THR A 6 -5.90 68.76 8.07
CA THR A 6 -5.04 68.21 6.99
C THR A 6 -4.72 66.70 7.04
N LEU A 7 -4.71 65.94 5.94
CA LEU A 7 -4.84 66.26 4.50
C LEU A 7 -5.50 65.09 3.73
N ALA A 8 -5.60 65.18 2.40
CA ALA A 8 -6.33 64.28 1.48
C ALA A 8 -7.88 64.33 1.59
N ARG A 9 -8.59 63.77 0.61
CA ARG A 9 -10.00 64.12 0.29
C ARG A 9 -10.80 62.96 -0.32
N ALA A 10 -12.12 63.06 -0.16
CA ALA A 10 -13.20 62.27 -0.78
C ALA A 10 -13.44 60.84 -0.21
N ALA A 11 -14.68 60.39 0.00
CA ALA A 11 -15.97 61.12 0.11
C ALA A 11 -17.06 60.26 0.77
N LEU A 12 -17.95 60.85 1.58
CA LEU A 12 -19.20 60.20 2.01
C LEU A 12 -20.32 61.21 2.40
N ILE A 13 -21.45 61.09 1.67
CA ILE A 13 -22.88 61.06 2.09
C ILE A 13 -23.47 62.05 3.14
N GLY A 14 -24.72 62.48 2.87
CA GLY A 14 -25.80 62.75 3.84
C GLY A 14 -27.18 62.66 3.13
N GLY A 15 -28.34 62.35 3.72
CA GLY A 15 -28.79 61.95 5.08
C GLY A 15 -30.11 61.13 4.94
N THR A 16 -31.17 61.14 5.79
CA THR A 16 -31.47 61.72 7.13
C THR A 16 -32.85 61.18 7.63
N SER A 17 -33.25 61.45 8.89
CA SER A 17 -34.60 61.26 9.50
C SER A 17 -35.04 59.81 9.88
N ALA A 18 -35.82 59.51 10.95
CA ALA A 18 -36.15 60.25 12.20
C ALA A 18 -36.85 59.35 13.29
N LEU A 19 -36.72 59.76 14.58
CA LEU A 19 -37.63 59.54 15.75
C LEU A 19 -37.67 58.23 16.61
N LEU A 20 -37.98 58.44 17.91
CA LEU A 20 -38.49 57.54 18.99
C LEU A 20 -37.52 56.70 19.91
N LEU A 21 -38.04 56.35 21.11
CA LEU A 21 -37.38 55.74 22.31
C LEU A 21 -37.81 54.25 22.49
N ALA A 22 -37.46 53.41 23.49
CA ALA A 22 -36.90 53.56 24.85
C ALA A 22 -36.12 52.30 25.36
N THR A 23 -36.19 51.92 26.66
CA THR A 23 -35.16 51.15 27.40
C THR A 23 -35.66 49.98 28.30
N CYS A 24 -34.75 49.02 28.58
CA CYS A 24 -34.60 48.17 29.80
C CYS A 24 -35.39 46.83 30.06
N ARG A 25 -34.58 45.75 30.21
CA ARG A 25 -34.52 44.65 31.23
C ARG A 25 -35.64 43.59 31.47
N ASP A 26 -35.12 42.35 31.50
CA ASP A 26 -35.32 41.18 32.39
C ASP A 26 -36.62 40.32 32.40
N ASP A 27 -36.37 39.03 32.58
CA ASP A 27 -37.19 37.79 32.50
C ASP A 27 -38.58 37.74 33.16
N ASN A 28 -39.53 37.02 32.52
CA ASN A 28 -39.77 35.60 32.87
C ASN A 28 -40.56 34.80 31.81
N ARG A 29 -40.58 33.46 31.94
CA ARG A 29 -41.17 32.48 31.01
C ARG A 29 -42.63 32.14 31.32
N LEU A 30 -43.46 31.90 30.29
CA LEU A 30 -44.40 30.76 30.18
C LEU A 30 -45.20 30.77 28.86
N THR A 31 -45.85 29.64 28.53
CA THR A 31 -46.78 29.37 27.41
C THR A 31 -46.21 29.20 25.98
N GLU A 32 -46.90 28.34 25.22
CA GLU A 32 -46.57 27.83 23.87
C GLU A 32 -47.34 28.61 22.75
N PRO A 33 -47.28 28.20 21.48
CA PRO A 33 -46.14 27.70 20.70
C PRO A 33 -45.87 28.62 19.48
N LEU A 34 -44.61 28.80 19.09
CA LEU A 34 -44.27 29.51 17.84
C LEU A 34 -44.00 28.53 16.70
N ALA A 35 -44.59 28.82 15.54
CA ALA A 35 -44.51 28.01 14.33
C ALA A 35 -43.06 27.82 13.85
N PRO A 36 -42.75 26.69 13.16
CA PRO A 36 -41.42 26.45 12.63
C PRO A 36 -41.02 27.56 11.66
N ARG A 37 -39.86 28.18 11.90
CA ARG A 37 -39.21 29.03 10.90
C ARG A 37 -38.80 28.13 9.74
N THR A 38 -39.38 28.34 8.56
CA THR A 38 -38.97 27.66 7.33
C THR A 38 -37.47 27.93 7.09
N PRO A 39 -36.61 26.91 7.03
CA PRO A 39 -35.28 27.08 6.49
C PRO A 39 -35.39 27.57 5.03
N GLY A 40 -34.44 28.40 4.59
CA GLY A 40 -34.34 28.71 3.16
C GLY A 40 -34.11 27.42 2.39
N ALA A 41 -34.89 27.18 1.33
CA ALA A 41 -34.73 25.97 0.52
C ALA A 41 -33.30 25.92 -0.05
N PRO A 42 -32.54 24.82 0.14
CA PRO A 42 -31.21 24.70 -0.44
C PRO A 42 -31.32 24.70 -1.97
N SER A 43 -30.42 25.41 -2.63
CA SER A 43 -30.29 25.33 -4.08
C SER A 43 -29.69 23.97 -4.44
N PHE A 44 -30.51 23.05 -4.95
CA PHE A 44 -30.07 21.75 -5.43
C PHE A 44 -28.93 21.91 -6.45
N ALA A 45 -27.77 21.32 -6.14
CA ALA A 45 -26.65 21.27 -7.08
C ALA A 45 -27.08 20.51 -8.33
N THR A 46 -27.16 21.20 -9.47
CA THR A 46 -27.67 20.63 -10.71
C THR A 46 -26.53 19.94 -11.46
N ILE A 47 -26.23 18.68 -11.09
CA ILE A 47 -25.20 17.87 -11.75
C ILE A 47 -25.68 17.53 -13.17
N THR A 48 -25.10 18.19 -14.18
CA THR A 48 -25.47 18.02 -15.59
C THR A 48 -24.68 16.91 -16.31
N ASN A 49 -23.56 16.48 -15.72
CA ASN A 49 -22.75 15.36 -16.21
C ASN A 49 -22.25 14.53 -15.00
N GLY A 50 -23.02 13.52 -14.61
CA GLY A 50 -22.73 12.70 -13.43
C GLY A 50 -22.94 11.22 -13.68
N GLN A 51 -22.13 10.39 -13.02
CA GLN A 51 -22.31 8.94 -13.01
C GLN A 51 -23.43 8.56 -12.05
N VAL A 52 -24.24 7.57 -12.41
CA VAL A 52 -25.31 7.06 -11.55
C VAL A 52 -24.88 5.76 -10.90
N LEU A 53 -25.07 5.67 -9.58
CA LEU A 53 -24.89 4.48 -8.77
C LEU A 53 -26.22 4.20 -8.04
N VAL A 54 -26.87 3.07 -8.32
CA VAL A 54 -28.24 2.80 -7.84
C VAL A 54 -28.37 1.38 -7.29
N GLY A 55 -29.12 1.18 -6.21
CA GLY A 55 -29.18 -0.16 -5.60
C GLY A 55 -29.89 -0.26 -4.26
N ALA A 56 -29.75 -1.45 -3.66
CA ALA A 56 -30.23 -1.88 -2.36
C ALA A 56 -29.51 -3.18 -1.96
N GLY A 57 -29.75 -3.68 -0.77
CA GLY A 57 -29.49 -5.08 -0.37
C GLY A 57 -30.76 -5.76 0.15
N ASN A 58 -30.64 -6.95 0.74
CA ASN A 58 -31.78 -7.75 1.20
C ASN A 58 -32.74 -8.10 0.02
N ILE A 59 -32.23 -8.86 -0.96
CA ILE A 59 -32.82 -9.06 -2.29
C ILE A 59 -33.12 -10.55 -2.57
N ALA A 60 -34.15 -10.78 -3.39
CA ALA A 60 -34.55 -12.05 -3.98
C ALA A 60 -34.93 -13.14 -2.97
N ARG A 61 -35.86 -12.80 -2.08
CA ARG A 61 -36.58 -13.81 -1.29
C ARG A 61 -37.61 -14.48 -2.20
N CYS A 62 -37.49 -15.79 -2.42
CA CYS A 62 -38.22 -16.50 -3.48
C CYS A 62 -39.76 -16.48 -3.37
N THR A 63 -40.29 -16.04 -2.23
CA THR A 63 -41.72 -15.91 -1.93
C THR A 63 -42.23 -14.46 -2.02
N SER A 64 -41.37 -13.48 -2.31
CA SER A 64 -41.70 -12.06 -2.43
C SER A 64 -41.93 -11.67 -3.89
N SER A 65 -42.86 -10.73 -4.10
CA SER A 65 -43.03 -10.01 -5.37
C SER A 65 -42.41 -8.61 -5.34
N ALA A 66 -41.87 -8.17 -4.19
CA ALA A 66 -41.25 -6.86 -4.04
C ALA A 66 -39.89 -6.79 -4.75
N ASP A 67 -39.12 -7.88 -4.79
CA ASP A 67 -37.85 -7.97 -5.49
C ASP A 67 -37.98 -7.69 -7.00
N GLU A 68 -39.11 -8.08 -7.60
CA GLU A 68 -39.44 -7.75 -8.98
C GLU A 68 -39.94 -6.30 -9.13
N ALA A 69 -40.56 -5.74 -8.10
CA ALA A 69 -41.02 -4.35 -8.11
C ALA A 69 -39.84 -3.35 -7.98
N THR A 70 -38.80 -3.70 -7.24
CA THR A 70 -37.55 -2.92 -7.14
C THR A 70 -36.65 -3.11 -8.36
N ALA A 71 -36.52 -4.32 -8.90
CA ALA A 71 -35.82 -4.57 -10.16
C ALA A 71 -36.42 -3.74 -11.33
N LYS A 72 -37.75 -3.53 -11.34
CA LYS A 72 -38.44 -2.65 -12.29
C LYS A 72 -38.09 -1.16 -12.18
N LEU A 73 -37.56 -0.70 -11.05
CA LEU A 73 -37.02 0.66 -10.94
C LEU A 73 -35.69 0.75 -11.69
N LEU A 74 -34.83 -0.26 -11.53
CA LEU A 74 -33.55 -0.36 -12.22
C LEU A 74 -33.72 -0.43 -13.75
N ASP A 75 -34.78 -1.08 -14.26
CA ASP A 75 -35.11 -1.11 -15.70
C ASP A 75 -35.22 0.29 -16.34
N ALA A 76 -35.56 1.33 -15.55
CA ALA A 76 -35.67 2.71 -16.00
C ALA A 76 -34.49 3.62 -15.59
N ILE A 77 -33.55 3.14 -14.75
CA ILE A 77 -32.45 3.93 -14.20
C ILE A 77 -31.12 3.41 -14.77
N PRO A 78 -30.49 4.10 -15.74
CA PRO A 78 -29.16 3.75 -16.24
C PRO A 78 -28.07 4.05 -15.20
N GLY A 79 -26.87 3.48 -15.38
CA GLY A 79 -25.73 3.61 -14.46
C GLY A 79 -25.28 2.28 -13.86
N THR A 80 -24.34 2.33 -12.91
CA THR A 80 -23.86 1.16 -12.16
C THR A 80 -24.90 0.74 -11.13
N VAL A 81 -25.10 -0.57 -10.98
CA VAL A 81 -25.98 -1.13 -9.93
C VAL A 81 -25.14 -1.64 -8.78
N PHE A 82 -25.38 -1.18 -7.55
CA PHE A 82 -24.87 -1.87 -6.36
C PHE A 82 -25.90 -2.89 -5.85
N ALA A 83 -25.41 -4.01 -5.33
CA ALA A 83 -26.23 -5.07 -4.76
C ALA A 83 -25.58 -5.49 -3.43
N ASP A 84 -26.20 -5.10 -2.32
CA ASP A 84 -25.53 -4.98 -1.02
C ASP A 84 -25.83 -6.13 -0.05
N GLY A 85 -25.37 -7.33 -0.40
CA GLY A 85 -25.50 -8.53 0.41
C GLY A 85 -26.94 -9.04 0.61
N ASP A 86 -27.01 -10.29 1.09
CA ASP A 86 -28.24 -11.06 1.18
C ASP A 86 -29.01 -11.05 -0.15
N LEU A 87 -28.28 -11.37 -1.22
CA LEU A 87 -28.72 -11.30 -2.61
C LEU A 87 -29.45 -12.58 -3.07
N ALA A 88 -29.39 -13.64 -2.27
CA ALA A 88 -30.18 -14.84 -2.45
C ALA A 88 -30.89 -15.20 -1.13
N TYR A 89 -31.68 -14.24 -0.62
CA TYR A 89 -32.12 -14.11 0.78
C TYR A 89 -32.52 -15.41 1.51
N ASP A 90 -33.20 -16.33 0.81
CA ASP A 90 -33.63 -17.62 1.38
C ASP A 90 -32.50 -18.40 2.09
N ASN A 91 -31.34 -18.56 1.43
CA ASN A 91 -30.21 -19.37 1.95
C ASN A 91 -28.86 -19.21 1.21
N GLY A 92 -28.72 -18.28 0.26
CA GLY A 92 -27.47 -18.03 -0.45
C GLY A 92 -27.10 -19.04 -1.55
N ALA A 93 -27.91 -20.08 -1.77
CA ALA A 93 -27.55 -21.19 -2.65
C ALA A 93 -27.76 -20.91 -4.15
N SER A 94 -27.07 -21.67 -5.00
CA SER A 94 -27.08 -21.47 -6.46
C SER A 94 -28.47 -21.61 -7.09
N ASP A 95 -29.37 -22.41 -6.50
CA ASP A 95 -30.77 -22.50 -6.95
C ASP A 95 -31.55 -21.22 -6.66
N LYS A 96 -31.22 -20.48 -5.60
CA LYS A 96 -31.83 -19.19 -5.26
C LYS A 96 -31.31 -18.07 -6.16
N PHE A 97 -30.00 -18.05 -6.43
CA PHE A 97 -29.44 -17.19 -7.45
C PHE A 97 -30.10 -17.44 -8.81
N ASN A 98 -30.22 -18.69 -9.25
CA ASN A 98 -30.79 -19.03 -10.56
C ASN A 98 -32.32 -18.81 -10.66
N ASN A 99 -33.10 -19.14 -9.62
CA ASN A 99 -34.57 -19.13 -9.70
C ASN A 99 -35.23 -17.86 -9.14
N CYS A 100 -34.51 -17.03 -8.38
CA CYS A 100 -35.10 -15.91 -7.63
C CYS A 100 -34.36 -14.59 -7.87
N TYR A 101 -33.02 -14.57 -7.79
CA TYR A 101 -32.24 -13.37 -8.13
C TYR A 101 -32.18 -13.16 -9.65
N ASN A 102 -31.84 -14.20 -10.42
CA ASN A 102 -31.63 -14.10 -11.86
C ASN A 102 -32.85 -13.58 -12.65
N PRO A 103 -34.11 -13.98 -12.35
CA PRO A 103 -35.29 -13.41 -13.00
C PRO A 103 -35.60 -11.98 -12.57
N THR A 104 -35.24 -11.59 -11.34
CA THR A 104 -35.49 -10.26 -10.78
C THR A 104 -34.29 -9.35 -11.05
N TRP A 105 -33.45 -9.07 -10.04
CA TRP A 105 -32.31 -8.17 -10.11
C TRP A 105 -31.19 -8.64 -11.05
N GLY A 106 -31.04 -9.95 -11.26
CA GLY A 106 -29.98 -10.52 -12.08
C GLY A 106 -30.06 -10.18 -13.57
N ARG A 107 -31.18 -9.65 -14.07
CA ARG A 107 -31.22 -9.02 -15.42
C ARG A 107 -30.32 -7.79 -15.54
N HIS A 108 -29.92 -7.18 -14.41
CA HIS A 108 -28.95 -6.08 -14.35
C HIS A 108 -27.51 -6.54 -14.09
N LYS A 109 -27.26 -7.84 -13.95
CA LYS A 109 -25.95 -8.43 -13.55
C LYS A 109 -24.75 -7.85 -14.29
N ALA A 110 -24.85 -7.60 -15.59
CA ALA A 110 -23.76 -7.05 -16.42
C ALA A 110 -23.26 -5.67 -15.94
N ARG A 111 -24.12 -4.88 -15.29
CA ARG A 111 -23.81 -3.58 -14.68
C ARG A 111 -23.83 -3.61 -13.15
N THR A 112 -23.94 -4.79 -12.54
CA THR A 112 -23.91 -4.95 -11.08
C THR A 112 -22.47 -4.97 -10.56
N ARG A 113 -22.28 -4.39 -9.38
CA ARG A 113 -21.08 -4.46 -8.54
C ARG A 113 -21.53 -4.94 -7.16
N PRO A 114 -21.57 -6.26 -6.92
CA PRO A 114 -22.14 -6.87 -5.73
C PRO A 114 -21.16 -6.93 -4.55
N THR A 115 -21.71 -7.12 -3.35
CA THR A 115 -21.02 -7.57 -2.13
C THR A 115 -21.86 -8.67 -1.47
N PRO A 116 -21.27 -9.67 -0.76
CA PRO A 116 -22.02 -10.71 -0.07
C PRO A 116 -22.49 -10.29 1.34
N GLY A 117 -23.61 -10.84 1.78
CA GLY A 117 -24.09 -10.79 3.18
C GLY A 117 -23.92 -12.13 3.90
N GLU A 118 -24.41 -12.26 5.13
CA GLU A 118 -24.27 -13.51 5.88
C GLU A 118 -25.07 -14.68 5.26
N ILE A 119 -26.12 -14.39 4.49
CA ILE A 119 -26.89 -15.39 3.76
C ILE A 119 -26.02 -16.12 2.73
N GLU A 120 -25.18 -15.41 1.97
CA GLU A 120 -24.32 -16.03 0.96
C GLU A 120 -23.31 -17.00 1.59
N TYR A 121 -22.79 -16.66 2.77
CA TYR A 121 -21.85 -17.49 3.54
C TYR A 121 -22.48 -18.68 4.27
N LYS A 122 -23.81 -18.87 4.17
CA LYS A 122 -24.44 -20.18 4.44
C LYS A 122 -24.03 -21.24 3.42
N THR A 123 -23.54 -20.83 2.25
CA THR A 123 -22.79 -21.71 1.34
C THR A 123 -21.30 -21.66 1.67
N SER A 124 -20.60 -22.80 1.54
CA SER A 124 -19.17 -22.88 1.87
C SER A 124 -18.37 -21.83 1.10
N GLY A 125 -17.72 -20.91 1.83
CA GLY A 125 -16.92 -19.82 1.27
C GLY A 125 -17.69 -18.80 0.41
N ALA A 126 -19.02 -18.71 0.53
CA ALA A 126 -19.89 -17.97 -0.40
C ALA A 126 -19.71 -18.41 -1.88
N SER A 127 -19.39 -19.68 -2.11
CA SER A 127 -19.09 -20.23 -3.44
C SER A 127 -20.23 -20.06 -4.45
N ALA A 128 -21.50 -20.12 -4.03
CA ALA A 128 -22.63 -19.86 -4.92
C ALA A 128 -22.65 -18.41 -5.45
N TYR A 129 -22.35 -17.44 -4.58
CA TYR A 129 -22.24 -16.02 -4.90
C TYR A 129 -21.06 -15.75 -5.85
N PHE A 130 -19.87 -16.26 -5.54
CA PHE A 130 -18.69 -16.09 -6.42
C PHE A 130 -18.87 -16.79 -7.77
N ASN A 131 -19.49 -17.97 -7.81
CA ASN A 131 -19.81 -18.66 -9.06
C ASN A 131 -20.88 -17.93 -9.88
N TYR A 132 -21.85 -17.26 -9.23
CA TYR A 132 -22.87 -16.50 -9.94
C TYR A 132 -22.30 -15.19 -10.51
N PHE A 133 -21.59 -14.38 -9.72
CA PHE A 133 -21.12 -13.06 -10.15
C PHE A 133 -19.75 -13.05 -10.85
N GLY A 134 -18.91 -14.07 -10.65
CA GLY A 134 -17.57 -14.16 -11.23
C GLY A 134 -16.70 -12.95 -10.84
N ALA A 135 -15.90 -12.45 -11.79
CA ALA A 135 -14.99 -11.32 -11.58
C ALA A 135 -15.66 -10.02 -11.10
N ALA A 136 -16.98 -9.85 -11.27
CA ALA A 136 -17.70 -8.70 -10.75
C ALA A 136 -17.72 -8.66 -9.20
N ALA A 137 -17.54 -9.80 -8.53
CA ALA A 137 -17.45 -9.91 -7.07
C ALA A 137 -16.00 -9.77 -6.53
N GLY A 138 -15.06 -9.30 -7.35
CA GLY A 138 -13.63 -9.23 -7.02
C GLY A 138 -12.97 -10.60 -6.96
N THR A 139 -11.86 -10.71 -6.22
CA THR A 139 -11.12 -11.97 -6.07
C THR A 139 -11.98 -13.01 -5.33
N SER A 140 -12.10 -14.21 -5.92
CA SER A 140 -12.87 -15.31 -5.34
C SER A 140 -12.43 -15.66 -3.91
N GLY A 141 -13.38 -15.74 -2.98
CA GLY A 141 -13.14 -15.99 -1.55
C GLY A 141 -12.77 -14.77 -0.71
N GLN A 142 -12.36 -13.65 -1.33
CA GLN A 142 -12.16 -12.35 -0.67
C GLN A 142 -13.47 -11.56 -0.63
N GLY A 143 -14.06 -11.26 -1.79
CA GLY A 143 -15.33 -10.53 -1.88
C GLY A 143 -15.27 -9.03 -1.57
N TYR A 144 -14.06 -8.49 -1.43
CA TYR A 144 -13.77 -7.05 -1.36
C TYR A 144 -12.88 -6.65 -2.54
N TYR A 145 -13.09 -5.44 -3.05
CA TYR A 145 -12.44 -4.89 -4.25
C TYR A 145 -12.78 -3.40 -4.40
N SER A 146 -12.10 -2.68 -5.28
CA SER A 146 -12.37 -1.28 -5.58
C SER A 146 -12.54 -1.06 -7.09
N TYR A 147 -13.17 0.06 -7.46
CA TYR A 147 -13.25 0.54 -8.83
C TYR A 147 -13.52 2.05 -8.86
N ASP A 148 -13.07 2.72 -9.92
CA ASP A 148 -13.40 4.14 -10.12
C ASP A 148 -14.70 4.29 -10.94
N LEU A 149 -15.50 5.30 -10.60
CA LEU A 149 -16.76 5.64 -11.26
C LEU A 149 -16.81 7.14 -11.58
N GLY A 150 -16.20 7.52 -12.70
CA GLY A 150 -16.03 8.94 -13.07
C GLY A 150 -14.87 9.56 -12.30
N ASP A 151 -15.15 10.59 -11.51
CA ASP A 151 -14.17 11.23 -10.60
C ASP A 151 -14.11 10.58 -9.21
N TRP A 152 -15.00 9.62 -8.94
CA TRP A 152 -15.18 8.96 -7.64
C TRP A 152 -14.43 7.64 -7.55
N HIS A 153 -13.86 7.37 -6.37
CA HIS A 153 -13.35 6.06 -6.00
C HIS A 153 -14.42 5.29 -5.22
N VAL A 154 -14.70 4.06 -5.62
CA VAL A 154 -15.76 3.23 -5.05
C VAL A 154 -15.18 1.95 -4.47
N VAL A 155 -15.28 1.81 -3.16
CA VAL A 155 -14.73 0.71 -2.38
C VAL A 155 -15.84 -0.28 -2.00
N VAL A 156 -15.62 -1.56 -2.25
CA VAL A 156 -16.56 -2.64 -1.90
C VAL A 156 -15.92 -3.52 -0.85
N LEU A 157 -16.57 -3.62 0.31
CA LEU A 157 -16.08 -4.35 1.48
C LEU A 157 -17.01 -5.52 1.80
N ASN A 158 -16.53 -6.46 2.62
CA ASN A 158 -17.23 -7.69 2.97
C ASN A 158 -17.24 -7.86 4.51
N SER A 159 -18.41 -7.73 5.13
CA SER A 159 -18.56 -7.86 6.59
C SER A 159 -18.30 -9.28 7.10
N GLU A 160 -18.36 -10.27 6.22
CA GLU A 160 -18.19 -11.68 6.55
C GLU A 160 -16.71 -12.11 6.43
N ARG A 161 -15.79 -11.17 6.19
CA ARG A 161 -14.33 -11.29 6.40
C ARG A 161 -13.96 -10.55 7.68
N ALA A 162 -12.75 -10.80 8.21
CA ALA A 162 -12.27 -10.07 9.37
C ALA A 162 -12.19 -8.56 9.08
N THR A 163 -12.94 -7.75 9.82
CA THR A 163 -12.99 -6.28 9.75
C THR A 163 -12.17 -5.61 10.86
N THR A 164 -11.57 -6.40 11.74
CA THR A 164 -10.75 -5.95 12.87
C THR A 164 -9.48 -5.22 12.42
N ALA A 165 -9.00 -4.26 13.22
CA ALA A 165 -7.78 -3.55 12.92
C ALA A 165 -6.58 -4.50 12.70
N GLY A 166 -5.84 -4.29 11.60
CA GLY A 166 -4.77 -5.16 11.13
C GLY A 166 -5.21 -6.44 10.42
N SER A 167 -6.47 -6.60 9.99
CA SER A 167 -6.89 -7.73 9.15
C SER A 167 -6.38 -7.62 7.71
N ALA A 168 -6.47 -8.69 6.92
CA ALA A 168 -6.12 -8.65 5.48
C ALA A 168 -7.02 -7.69 4.67
N GLN A 169 -8.29 -7.54 5.04
CA GLN A 169 -9.22 -6.60 4.37
C GLN A 169 -8.97 -5.16 4.81
N GLU A 170 -8.65 -4.92 6.07
CA GLU A 170 -8.36 -3.60 6.63
C GLU A 170 -6.98 -3.07 6.16
N GLN A 171 -5.96 -3.94 6.09
CA GLN A 171 -4.67 -3.61 5.49
C GLN A 171 -4.78 -3.34 3.98
N TRP A 172 -5.62 -4.11 3.27
CA TRP A 172 -5.93 -3.84 1.87
C TRP A 172 -6.64 -2.49 1.70
N LEU A 173 -7.68 -2.22 2.49
CA LEU A 173 -8.43 -0.96 2.46
C LEU A 173 -7.52 0.25 2.61
N ARG A 174 -6.60 0.24 3.59
CA ARG A 174 -5.63 1.33 3.74
C ARG A 174 -4.67 1.49 2.56
N ALA A 175 -4.23 0.39 1.95
CA ALA A 175 -3.36 0.43 0.78
C ALA A 175 -4.10 0.93 -0.48
N ASP A 176 -5.36 0.56 -0.64
CA ASP A 176 -6.26 0.95 -1.72
C ASP A 176 -6.60 2.45 -1.65
N LEU A 177 -7.06 2.92 -0.48
CA LEU A 177 -7.32 4.33 -0.20
C LEU A 177 -6.05 5.20 -0.39
N ALA A 178 -4.88 4.71 0.02
CA ALA A 178 -3.61 5.43 -0.15
C ALA A 178 -3.04 5.37 -1.59
N ALA A 179 -3.51 4.44 -2.43
CA ALA A 179 -3.16 4.36 -3.84
C ALA A 179 -4.10 5.18 -4.74
N SER A 180 -5.31 5.48 -4.26
CA SER A 180 -6.27 6.31 -4.97
C SER A 180 -5.81 7.77 -5.06
N SER A 181 -6.11 8.39 -6.21
CA SER A 181 -5.88 9.83 -6.45
C SER A 181 -7.20 10.59 -6.66
N ARG A 182 -8.33 9.95 -6.39
CA ARG A 182 -9.67 10.54 -6.46
C ARG A 182 -9.94 11.35 -5.21
N ARG A 183 -10.65 12.48 -5.36
CA ARG A 183 -11.02 13.33 -4.22
C ARG A 183 -12.22 12.81 -3.45
N CYS A 184 -13.18 12.19 -4.15
CA CYS A 184 -14.43 11.73 -3.58
C CYS A 184 -14.41 10.20 -3.40
N THR A 185 -14.62 9.72 -2.18
CA THR A 185 -14.65 8.29 -1.86
C THR A 185 -16.03 7.85 -1.39
N LEU A 186 -16.52 6.73 -1.89
CA LEU A 186 -17.73 6.05 -1.45
C LEU A 186 -17.41 4.59 -1.12
N ALA A 187 -18.01 4.04 -0.06
CA ALA A 187 -17.88 2.63 0.27
C ALA A 187 -19.24 1.93 0.46
N TYR A 188 -19.31 0.61 0.22
CA TYR A 188 -20.48 -0.19 0.61
C TYR A 188 -20.17 -1.64 0.98
N TRP A 189 -20.95 -2.18 1.93
CA TRP A 189 -20.90 -3.55 2.43
C TRP A 189 -22.12 -3.88 3.31
N HIS A 190 -22.45 -5.16 3.46
CA HIS A 190 -23.74 -5.55 4.02
C HIS A 190 -24.06 -5.05 5.45
N SER A 191 -23.20 -5.33 6.43
CA SER A 191 -23.48 -5.04 7.86
C SER A 191 -23.19 -3.58 8.28
N PRO A 192 -24.20 -2.76 8.64
CA PRO A 192 -24.03 -1.36 9.00
C PRO A 192 -23.21 -1.11 10.27
N ARG A 193 -22.74 0.14 10.41
CA ARG A 193 -22.13 0.67 11.64
C ARG A 193 -23.20 1.26 12.55
N PHE A 194 -24.11 2.06 12.01
CA PHE A 194 -25.17 2.74 12.76
C PHE A 194 -26.57 2.33 12.29
N HIS A 195 -27.46 1.95 13.22
CA HIS A 195 -28.82 1.53 12.88
C HIS A 195 -29.78 1.73 14.05
N SER A 196 -31.02 2.10 13.75
CA SER A 196 -32.11 2.25 14.74
C SER A 196 -32.73 0.90 15.12
N GLY A 197 -31.90 -0.02 15.64
CA GLY A 197 -32.33 -1.34 16.11
C GLY A 197 -31.57 -1.90 17.31
N GLY A 198 -30.53 -1.22 17.80
CA GLY A 198 -29.69 -1.70 18.90
C GLY A 198 -28.54 -0.74 19.19
N SER A 199 -27.43 -1.29 19.69
CA SER A 199 -26.16 -0.57 19.83
C SER A 199 -25.38 -0.58 18.52
N ALA A 200 -24.70 0.52 18.19
CA ALA A 200 -23.87 0.63 16.99
C ALA A 200 -22.81 -0.50 16.91
N ASN A 201 -22.66 -1.07 15.72
CA ASN A 201 -21.87 -2.27 15.47
C ASN A 201 -20.37 -1.99 15.58
N ALA A 202 -19.73 -2.45 16.66
CA ALA A 202 -18.30 -2.21 16.90
C ALA A 202 -17.37 -3.04 16.00
N VAL A 203 -17.88 -4.10 15.34
CA VAL A 203 -17.06 -5.02 14.53
C VAL A 203 -16.54 -4.34 13.27
N VAL A 204 -17.37 -3.53 12.61
CA VAL A 204 -17.00 -2.79 11.39
C VAL A 204 -16.33 -1.44 11.67
N GLN A 205 -16.13 -1.06 12.93
CA GLN A 205 -15.59 0.26 13.28
C GLN A 205 -14.20 0.55 12.67
N PRO A 206 -13.22 -0.38 12.62
CA PRO A 206 -11.91 -0.08 12.02
C PRO A 206 -11.96 0.29 10.54
N LEU A 207 -12.91 -0.29 9.78
CA LEU A 207 -13.14 0.10 8.39
C LEU A 207 -13.70 1.53 8.30
N TRP A 208 -14.56 1.92 9.24
CA TRP A 208 -15.03 3.30 9.39
C TRP A 208 -13.92 4.26 9.82
N ASP A 209 -13.03 3.86 10.73
CA ASP A 209 -11.89 4.66 11.18
C ASP A 209 -10.96 4.99 9.99
N ASP A 210 -10.62 4.00 9.15
CA ASP A 210 -9.79 4.19 7.96
C ASP A 210 -10.52 4.99 6.85
N LEU A 211 -11.80 4.72 6.59
CA LEU A 211 -12.62 5.46 5.61
C LEU A 211 -12.78 6.94 5.99
N TYR A 212 -12.99 7.23 7.28
CA TYR A 212 -13.12 8.61 7.78
C TYR A 212 -11.80 9.37 7.63
N ALA A 213 -10.67 8.73 7.99
CA ALA A 213 -9.35 9.31 7.83
C ALA A 213 -8.99 9.58 6.34
N ALA A 214 -9.54 8.81 5.40
CA ALA A 214 -9.35 8.99 3.97
C ALA A 214 -10.34 9.96 3.29
N GLY A 215 -11.32 10.52 4.01
CA GLY A 215 -12.33 11.40 3.41
C GLY A 215 -13.43 10.66 2.63
N ALA A 216 -13.95 9.56 3.17
CA ALA A 216 -15.14 8.93 2.61
C ALA A 216 -16.41 9.74 2.89
N GLU A 217 -17.18 9.99 1.84
CA GLU A 217 -18.40 10.81 1.86
C GLU A 217 -19.63 10.03 2.32
N ILE A 218 -19.69 8.78 1.85
CA ILE A 218 -20.88 7.94 1.84
C ILE A 218 -20.47 6.52 2.19
N VAL A 219 -21.18 5.94 3.14
CA VAL A 219 -21.22 4.50 3.35
C VAL A 219 -22.64 4.01 3.06
N ILE A 220 -22.76 2.95 2.26
CA ILE A 220 -24.03 2.25 2.05
C ILE A 220 -23.94 0.86 2.70
N ASN A 221 -24.98 0.50 3.44
CA ASN A 221 -25.14 -0.80 4.07
C ASN A 221 -26.59 -1.29 3.87
N ALA A 222 -26.91 -2.55 4.17
CA ALA A 222 -28.26 -3.06 3.92
C ALA A 222 -28.77 -4.19 4.81
N HIS A 223 -28.02 -4.72 5.77
CA HIS A 223 -28.42 -5.88 6.61
C HIS A 223 -29.80 -5.74 7.29
N PHE A 224 -30.17 -4.56 7.79
CA PHE A 224 -31.53 -4.33 8.30
C PHE A 224 -32.49 -4.02 7.15
N GLN A 225 -33.64 -4.70 7.13
CA GLN A 225 -34.66 -4.56 6.09
C GLN A 225 -35.46 -3.25 6.26
N ASN A 226 -34.80 -2.12 6.09
CA ASN A 226 -35.39 -0.79 6.18
C ASN A 226 -34.58 0.21 5.34
N TYR A 227 -35.12 1.42 5.20
CA TYR A 227 -34.35 2.58 4.77
C TYR A 227 -34.04 3.44 6.01
N GLU A 228 -32.78 3.75 6.22
CA GLU A 228 -32.33 4.68 7.25
C GLU A 228 -31.19 5.54 6.72
N ARG A 229 -31.23 6.85 6.97
CA ARG A 229 -30.18 7.79 6.57
C ARG A 229 -29.75 8.63 7.76
N PHE A 230 -28.45 8.63 8.02
CA PHE A 230 -27.83 9.40 9.10
C PHE A 230 -27.37 10.77 8.61
N ALA A 231 -27.16 11.70 9.55
CA ALA A 231 -26.36 12.88 9.34
C ALA A 231 -24.88 12.49 9.16
N PRO A 232 -24.05 13.35 8.53
CA PRO A 232 -22.59 13.22 8.51
C PRO A 232 -22.04 13.02 9.93
N GLN A 233 -21.28 11.94 10.14
CA GLN A 233 -20.79 11.58 11.47
C GLN A 233 -19.44 10.84 11.48
N THR A 234 -18.79 10.85 12.64
CA THR A 234 -17.56 10.14 12.97
C THR A 234 -17.80 8.63 13.18
N PRO A 235 -16.74 7.80 13.18
CA PRO A 235 -16.80 6.38 13.52
C PRO A 235 -17.38 6.05 14.90
N ASP A 236 -17.38 7.00 15.86
CA ASP A 236 -17.97 6.83 17.19
C ASP A 236 -19.44 7.30 17.31
N GLY A 237 -19.99 7.94 16.26
CA GLY A 237 -21.37 8.42 16.22
C GLY A 237 -21.56 9.87 16.69
N THR A 238 -20.48 10.65 16.70
CA THR A 238 -20.53 12.10 16.90
C THR A 238 -20.84 12.79 15.56
N ALA A 239 -21.80 13.72 15.53
CA ALA A 239 -22.14 14.44 14.31
C ALA A 239 -20.99 15.37 13.88
N ASP A 240 -20.48 15.19 12.65
CA ASP A 240 -19.50 16.06 12.02
C ASP A 240 -20.03 16.50 10.63
N PRO A 241 -20.64 17.70 10.53
CA PRO A 241 -21.20 18.20 9.26
C PRO A 241 -20.15 18.74 8.28
N ALA A 242 -18.85 18.61 8.56
CA ALA A 242 -17.76 19.09 7.72
C ALA A 242 -16.90 17.97 7.13
N PHE A 243 -16.69 16.86 7.86
CA PHE A 243 -15.84 15.73 7.46
C PHE A 243 -16.46 14.34 7.76
N GLY A 244 -17.74 14.30 8.16
CA GLY A 244 -18.42 13.08 8.56
C GLY A 244 -18.95 12.24 7.40
N ILE A 245 -18.72 10.94 7.47
CA ILE A 245 -19.35 9.96 6.57
C ILE A 245 -20.87 10.01 6.75
N ARG A 246 -21.60 10.02 5.63
CA ARG A 246 -23.06 9.82 5.63
C ARG A 246 -23.41 8.35 5.42
N GLU A 247 -23.92 7.68 6.47
CA GLU A 247 -24.42 6.30 6.36
C GLU A 247 -25.85 6.25 5.79
N PHE A 248 -26.07 5.33 4.85
CA PHE A 248 -27.37 4.92 4.33
C PHE A 248 -27.56 3.41 4.54
N VAL A 249 -28.55 3.01 5.33
CA VAL A 249 -29.06 1.62 5.36
C VAL A 249 -30.15 1.49 4.30
N VAL A 250 -30.01 0.54 3.39
CA VAL A 250 -30.86 0.36 2.18
C VAL A 250 -31.23 -1.11 1.99
N GLY A 251 -31.72 -1.77 3.05
CA GLY A 251 -32.25 -3.14 3.00
C GLY A 251 -33.64 -3.24 2.37
N THR A 252 -33.95 -2.35 1.43
CA THR A 252 -35.28 -2.18 0.80
C THR A 252 -35.46 -2.99 -0.47
N GLY A 253 -34.55 -3.95 -0.75
CA GLY A 253 -34.50 -4.73 -1.99
C GLY A 253 -35.78 -5.53 -2.27
N GLY A 254 -36.35 -6.17 -1.26
CA GLY A 254 -37.64 -6.85 -1.38
C GLY A 254 -37.88 -8.01 -0.41
N ALA A 255 -36.88 -8.37 0.41
CA ALA A 255 -37.00 -9.46 1.37
C ALA A 255 -38.10 -9.24 2.43
N GLY A 256 -38.10 -8.11 3.15
CA GLY A 256 -39.04 -7.87 4.26
C GLY A 256 -38.97 -6.45 4.83
N HIS A 257 -39.41 -6.28 6.08
CA HIS A 257 -39.31 -5.00 6.81
C HIS A 257 -38.98 -5.18 8.30
N ASN A 258 -37.97 -4.46 8.80
CA ASN A 258 -37.57 -4.40 10.21
C ASN A 258 -38.09 -3.13 10.89
N SER A 259 -38.90 -3.28 11.94
CA SER A 259 -39.32 -2.18 12.81
C SER A 259 -38.14 -1.62 13.64
N PHE A 260 -38.04 -0.29 13.73
CA PHE A 260 -37.02 0.36 14.55
C PHE A 260 -37.30 0.18 16.05
N ALA A 261 -36.42 -0.52 16.77
CA ALA A 261 -36.60 -0.86 18.19
C ALA A 261 -36.18 0.28 19.14
N SER A 262 -35.20 1.07 18.72
CA SER A 262 -34.71 2.30 19.35
C SER A 262 -34.26 3.24 18.23
N VAL A 263 -34.33 4.56 18.41
CA VAL A 263 -33.78 5.50 17.42
C VAL A 263 -32.31 5.78 17.75
N ALA A 264 -31.41 5.52 16.81
CA ALA A 264 -30.00 5.80 16.94
C ALA A 264 -29.71 7.32 16.87
N ALA A 265 -28.58 7.74 17.46
CA ALA A 265 -28.09 9.11 17.34
C ALA A 265 -27.89 9.49 15.86
N ASN A 266 -28.06 10.77 15.53
CA ASN A 266 -27.88 11.35 14.19
C ASN A 266 -28.74 10.75 13.07
N SER A 267 -29.65 9.82 13.35
CA SER A 267 -30.56 9.26 12.35
C SER A 267 -31.57 10.32 11.90
N GLU A 268 -31.44 10.82 10.67
CA GLU A 268 -32.25 11.92 10.11
C GLU A 268 -33.57 11.40 9.54
N VAL A 269 -33.53 10.31 8.75
CA VAL A 269 -34.68 9.77 8.02
C VAL A 269 -34.77 8.26 8.19
N ARG A 270 -35.98 7.74 8.38
CA ARG A 270 -36.28 6.33 8.67
C ARG A 270 -37.57 5.88 7.99
N ASN A 271 -37.57 4.73 7.33
CA ASN A 271 -38.75 4.05 6.80
C ASN A 271 -38.61 2.53 6.94
N SER A 272 -39.64 1.87 7.48
CA SER A 272 -39.71 0.42 7.67
C SER A 272 -40.98 -0.18 7.05
N SER A 273 -41.38 0.30 5.88
CA SER A 273 -42.62 -0.09 5.20
C SER A 273 -42.64 0.07 3.67
N THR A 274 -41.58 0.63 3.08
CA THR A 274 -41.50 0.95 1.65
C THR A 274 -40.27 0.32 1.01
N TYR A 275 -40.49 -0.60 0.08
CA TYR A 275 -39.46 -1.10 -0.82
C TYR A 275 -39.09 -0.04 -1.87
N GLY A 276 -37.85 -0.09 -2.35
CA GLY A 276 -37.30 0.90 -3.27
C GLY A 276 -35.78 0.75 -3.43
N VAL A 277 -35.18 1.67 -4.16
CA VAL A 277 -33.72 1.74 -4.38
C VAL A 277 -33.20 3.12 -4.02
N LEU A 278 -32.00 3.17 -3.42
CA LEU A 278 -31.24 4.41 -3.31
C LEU A 278 -30.53 4.65 -4.64
N LYS A 279 -30.76 5.82 -5.25
CA LYS A 279 -30.05 6.32 -6.42
C LYS A 279 -29.15 7.47 -5.97
N LEU A 280 -27.86 7.36 -6.27
CA LEU A 280 -26.88 8.43 -6.19
C LEU A 280 -26.55 8.91 -7.60
N THR A 281 -26.36 10.22 -7.76
CA THR A 281 -25.74 10.82 -8.94
C THR A 281 -24.48 11.55 -8.48
N LEU A 282 -23.34 11.11 -8.99
CA LEU A 282 -21.99 11.46 -8.56
C LEU A 282 -21.34 12.34 -9.63
N SER A 283 -20.74 13.47 -9.25
CA SER A 283 -20.10 14.40 -10.19
C SER A 283 -19.02 13.74 -11.05
N ALA A 284 -19.04 14.00 -12.37
CA ALA A 284 -17.98 13.65 -13.32
C ALA A 284 -17.57 14.87 -14.17
N ASP A 285 -17.64 16.05 -13.54
CA ASP A 285 -17.37 17.37 -14.10
C ASP A 285 -16.41 18.19 -13.20
N GLY A 286 -15.73 17.52 -12.25
CA GLY A 286 -14.87 18.17 -11.26
C GLY A 286 -15.59 19.04 -10.23
N SER A 287 -16.93 19.06 -10.16
CA SER A 287 -17.67 19.84 -9.16
C SER A 287 -17.52 19.31 -7.72
N ASN A 288 -17.08 18.06 -7.56
CA ASN A 288 -16.95 17.35 -6.28
C ASN A 288 -18.28 17.37 -5.50
N ALA A 289 -19.32 16.79 -6.09
CA ALA A 289 -20.67 16.82 -5.54
C ALA A 289 -21.44 15.53 -5.80
N TYR A 290 -22.46 15.28 -4.97
CA TYR A 290 -23.40 14.19 -5.14
C TYR A 290 -24.84 14.63 -4.83
N THR A 291 -25.81 14.00 -5.49
CA THR A 291 -27.23 14.07 -5.12
C THR A 291 -27.77 12.67 -4.85
N TRP A 292 -28.59 12.52 -3.81
CA TRP A 292 -29.27 11.26 -3.51
C TRP A 292 -30.78 11.37 -3.70
N GLU A 293 -31.38 10.25 -4.07
CA GLU A 293 -32.82 10.08 -4.29
C GLU A 293 -33.21 8.64 -3.90
N PHE A 294 -34.03 8.47 -2.86
CA PHE A 294 -34.71 7.19 -2.61
C PHE A 294 -35.92 7.10 -3.53
N ILE A 295 -35.87 6.17 -4.48
CA ILE A 295 -36.94 5.91 -5.44
C ILE A 295 -37.78 4.73 -4.91
N PRO A 296 -39.04 4.97 -4.47
CA PRO A 296 -39.91 3.91 -3.97
C PRO A 296 -40.52 3.09 -5.11
N ILE A 297 -40.99 1.88 -4.80
CA ILE A 297 -41.82 1.11 -5.75
C ILE A 297 -43.16 1.81 -6.03
N ALA A 298 -43.70 1.57 -7.22
CA ALA A 298 -44.93 2.22 -7.69
C ALA A 298 -46.12 2.01 -6.73
N GLY A 299 -46.78 3.10 -6.36
CA GLY A 299 -47.90 3.11 -5.40
C GLY A 299 -47.53 3.48 -3.96
N SER A 300 -46.24 3.49 -3.63
CA SER A 300 -45.73 4.03 -2.35
C SER A 300 -45.44 5.54 -2.43
N SER A 301 -45.46 6.22 -1.28
CA SER A 301 -45.36 7.69 -1.18
C SER A 301 -44.15 8.20 -0.40
N PHE A 302 -43.34 7.33 0.19
CA PHE A 302 -42.11 7.73 0.87
C PHE A 302 -41.01 8.06 -0.15
N THR A 303 -40.41 9.22 0.02
CA THR A 303 -39.28 9.72 -0.76
C THR A 303 -38.31 10.40 0.20
N ASP A 304 -37.03 10.34 -0.13
CA ASP A 304 -35.97 11.10 0.53
C ASP A 304 -35.00 11.59 -0.55
N THR A 305 -34.59 12.86 -0.47
CA THR A 305 -33.75 13.51 -1.48
C THR A 305 -32.82 14.53 -0.83
N GLY A 306 -31.66 14.74 -1.44
CA GLY A 306 -30.72 15.75 -0.98
C GLY A 306 -29.43 15.79 -1.79
N SER A 307 -28.45 16.55 -1.31
CA SER A 307 -27.16 16.71 -1.96
C SER A 307 -26.04 16.94 -0.94
N GLY A 308 -24.85 16.45 -1.25
CA GLY A 308 -23.60 16.77 -0.56
C GLY A 308 -22.54 17.27 -1.53
N GLY A 309 -21.49 17.89 -0.98
CA GLY A 309 -20.23 18.13 -1.68
C GLY A 309 -19.18 17.20 -1.10
N CYS A 310 -18.15 16.83 -1.87
CA CYS A 310 -17.04 16.09 -1.31
C CYS A 310 -16.19 16.99 -0.43
N HIS A 311 -15.89 16.55 0.78
CA HIS A 311 -14.90 17.18 1.63
C HIS A 311 -13.48 16.74 1.23
N ASP A 312 -12.48 17.46 1.72
CA ASP A 312 -11.13 16.89 1.76
C ASP A 312 -11.05 15.85 2.88
N PRO A 313 -10.06 14.93 2.88
CA PRO A 313 -9.84 14.02 4.00
C PRO A 313 -9.85 14.78 5.33
N ALA A 314 -10.54 14.22 6.33
CA ALA A 314 -10.64 14.82 7.64
C ALA A 314 -9.22 15.19 8.12
N PRO A 315 -8.95 16.45 8.52
CA PRO A 315 -7.65 16.82 9.08
C PRO A 315 -7.34 15.82 10.19
N PRO A 316 -6.18 15.12 10.14
CA PRO A 316 -5.93 13.94 10.98
C PRO A 316 -6.22 14.32 12.43
N PRO A 317 -7.08 13.52 13.10
CA PRO A 317 -8.05 14.03 14.06
C PRO A 317 -7.38 14.97 15.05
N PRO A 318 -7.83 16.24 15.14
CA PRO A 318 -7.04 17.32 15.70
C PRO A 318 -6.55 16.91 17.08
N PRO A 319 -5.21 16.97 17.35
CA PRO A 319 -4.65 16.48 18.59
C PRO A 319 -5.42 17.13 19.75
N PRO A 320 -5.86 16.32 20.73
CA PRO A 320 -7.05 16.60 21.54
C PRO A 320 -7.04 18.02 22.07
N PRO A 321 -8.16 18.75 21.87
CA PRO A 321 -8.17 20.15 21.43
C PRO A 321 -7.19 21.00 22.23
N PRO A 322 -6.33 21.81 21.56
CA PRO A 322 -5.13 22.40 22.15
C PRO A 322 -5.48 23.01 23.51
N PRO A 323 -4.96 22.40 24.59
CA PRO A 323 -5.63 22.44 25.88
C PRO A 323 -5.58 23.87 26.44
N PRO A 324 -6.67 24.33 27.08
CA PRO A 324 -7.03 25.75 27.13
C PRO A 324 -5.91 26.58 27.77
N PRO A 325 -5.15 27.33 26.94
CA PRO A 325 -3.79 27.81 27.18
C PRO A 325 -2.97 27.16 28.31
N GLY A 326 -2.94 25.82 28.37
CA GLY A 326 -2.29 25.02 29.42
C GLY A 326 -2.68 23.54 29.31
N GLY A 327 -1.79 22.64 29.72
CA GLY A 327 -1.66 21.25 29.24
C GLY A 327 -2.83 20.27 29.32
N VAL A 328 -2.71 19.16 28.57
CA VAL A 328 -3.69 18.06 28.54
C VAL A 328 -3.63 17.25 29.84
N VAL A 329 -4.76 16.73 30.29
CA VAL A 329 -4.83 15.97 31.57
C VAL A 329 -4.84 14.48 31.31
N LEU A 330 -3.88 13.78 31.91
CA LEU A 330 -3.80 12.32 31.97
C LEU A 330 -3.89 11.92 33.45
N VAL A 331 -4.83 11.05 33.83
CA VAL A 331 -5.10 10.71 35.25
C VAL A 331 -5.32 9.21 35.44
N GLY A 332 -4.84 8.62 36.54
CA GLY A 332 -4.97 7.17 36.72
C GLY A 332 -4.22 6.58 37.92
N ALA A 333 -4.22 5.25 37.95
CA ALA A 333 -3.58 4.38 38.93
C ALA A 333 -3.43 2.95 38.35
N GLY A 334 -2.65 2.09 38.99
CA GLY A 334 -2.76 0.63 38.88
C GLY A 334 -3.56 0.03 40.03
N ASP A 335 -3.74 -1.29 40.00
CA ASP A 335 -4.18 -2.10 41.15
C ASP A 335 -5.58 -1.67 41.65
N ILE A 336 -6.57 -1.85 40.75
CA ILE A 336 -7.82 -1.10 40.77
C ILE A 336 -8.98 -1.87 41.42
N ALA A 337 -9.76 -2.64 40.67
CA ALA A 337 -11.11 -3.02 41.09
C ALA A 337 -11.16 -4.38 41.78
N ASN A 338 -11.86 -4.46 42.91
CA ASN A 338 -12.02 -5.68 43.69
C ASN A 338 -13.41 -5.67 44.35
N CYS A 339 -14.27 -6.64 44.02
CA CYS A 339 -15.64 -6.73 44.55
C CYS A 339 -15.75 -6.81 46.08
N SER A 340 -14.65 -7.02 46.81
CA SER A 340 -14.60 -6.99 48.28
C SER A 340 -14.12 -5.66 48.87
N SER A 341 -13.68 -4.72 48.03
CA SER A 341 -13.20 -3.39 48.41
C SER A 341 -14.30 -2.32 48.29
N SER A 342 -13.95 -1.10 48.66
CA SER A 342 -14.65 0.14 48.31
C SER A 342 -13.67 1.27 47.91
N GLY A 343 -12.38 0.95 47.82
CA GLY A 343 -11.34 1.89 47.39
C GLY A 343 -11.43 2.24 45.90
N ASP A 344 -11.85 1.27 45.08
CA ASP A 344 -12.07 1.38 43.64
C ASP A 344 -13.22 2.31 43.27
N GLU A 345 -14.34 2.24 43.99
CA GLU A 345 -15.40 3.26 43.87
C GLU A 345 -14.91 4.62 44.39
N ALA A 346 -14.17 4.66 45.50
CA ALA A 346 -13.67 5.90 46.07
C ALA A 346 -12.66 6.63 45.14
N THR A 347 -11.89 5.91 44.33
CA THR A 347 -11.02 6.49 43.29
C THR A 347 -11.76 6.78 41.99
N ALA A 348 -12.73 5.96 41.57
CA ALA A 348 -13.62 6.28 40.45
C ALA A 348 -14.39 7.59 40.70
N ALA A 349 -14.83 7.83 41.94
CA ALA A 349 -15.47 9.08 42.34
C ALA A 349 -14.57 10.33 42.22
N LEU A 350 -13.24 10.17 42.24
CA LEU A 350 -12.32 11.26 41.91
C LEU A 350 -12.35 11.55 40.40
N LEU A 351 -12.29 10.48 39.59
CA LEU A 351 -12.29 10.56 38.14
C LEU A 351 -13.56 11.22 37.59
N ASP A 352 -14.73 11.02 38.21
CA ASP A 352 -15.99 11.72 37.89
C ASP A 352 -15.82 13.26 37.82
N SER A 353 -14.94 13.82 38.65
CA SER A 353 -14.63 15.25 38.69
C SER A 353 -13.43 15.68 37.83
N ILE A 354 -12.50 14.75 37.54
CA ILE A 354 -11.25 15.05 36.82
C ILE A 354 -11.43 14.76 35.33
N GLN A 355 -11.67 15.80 34.54
CA GLN A 355 -11.65 15.74 33.08
C GLN A 355 -10.23 15.47 32.56
N GLY A 356 -10.11 14.67 31.49
CA GLY A 356 -8.83 14.18 30.95
C GLY A 356 -8.94 12.73 30.46
N ALA A 357 -7.88 12.22 29.82
CA ALA A 357 -7.74 10.80 29.53
C ALA A 357 -7.43 10.01 30.81
N VAL A 358 -7.90 8.76 30.90
CA VAL A 358 -7.67 7.88 32.04
C VAL A 358 -6.64 6.81 31.67
N PHE A 359 -5.55 6.66 32.42
CA PHE A 359 -4.65 5.50 32.28
C PHE A 359 -4.96 4.44 33.34
N THR A 360 -4.65 3.18 33.04
CA THR A 360 -4.52 2.13 34.07
C THR A 360 -3.14 1.48 33.96
N ALA A 361 -2.44 1.38 35.09
CA ALA A 361 -1.09 0.82 35.15
C ALA A 361 -1.09 -0.68 35.53
N GLY A 362 -1.99 -1.46 34.89
CA GLY A 362 -2.16 -2.88 35.15
C GLY A 362 -3.01 -3.21 36.37
N ASP A 363 -3.28 -4.51 36.53
CA ASP A 363 -4.20 -5.10 37.52
C ASP A 363 -5.52 -4.34 37.58
N ASN A 364 -6.21 -4.35 36.43
CA ASN A 364 -7.47 -3.65 36.27
C ASN A 364 -8.54 -4.24 37.19
N VAL A 365 -8.60 -5.57 37.32
CA VAL A 365 -9.59 -6.23 38.16
C VAL A 365 -9.12 -7.55 38.79
N TYR A 366 -9.50 -7.74 40.05
CA TYR A 366 -9.21 -8.90 40.88
C TYR A 366 -10.47 -9.79 41.04
N PRO A 367 -10.32 -11.11 41.27
CA PRO A 367 -9.06 -11.82 41.49
C PRO A 367 -8.36 -12.31 40.22
N ASP A 368 -9.06 -12.56 39.12
CA ASP A 368 -8.50 -13.36 38.01
C ASP A 368 -8.71 -12.74 36.62
N GLY A 369 -9.02 -11.44 36.55
CA GLY A 369 -9.14 -10.72 35.27
C GLY A 369 -10.29 -11.22 34.38
N THR A 370 -11.26 -11.97 34.92
CA THR A 370 -12.27 -12.65 34.12
C THR A 370 -13.34 -11.68 33.61
N ALA A 371 -14.07 -12.10 32.57
CA ALA A 371 -15.24 -11.34 32.11
C ALA A 371 -16.31 -11.16 33.20
N SER A 372 -16.37 -12.06 34.20
CA SER A 372 -17.21 -11.90 35.39
C SER A 372 -16.69 -10.76 36.27
N ASP A 373 -15.40 -10.75 36.58
CA ASP A 373 -14.79 -9.76 37.48
C ASP A 373 -14.85 -8.36 36.85
N PHE A 374 -14.56 -8.25 35.55
CA PHE A 374 -14.76 -7.03 34.78
C PHE A 374 -16.23 -6.56 34.83
N THR A 375 -17.20 -7.45 34.68
CA THR A 375 -18.64 -7.09 34.71
C THR A 375 -19.12 -6.67 36.10
N ASN A 376 -18.61 -7.33 37.15
CA ASN A 376 -19.16 -7.22 38.52
C ASN A 376 -18.39 -6.25 39.42
N CYS A 377 -17.08 -6.08 39.22
CA CYS A 377 -16.22 -5.25 40.07
C CYS A 377 -15.74 -3.99 39.35
N TYR A 378 -15.15 -4.12 38.15
CA TYR A 378 -14.62 -2.96 37.41
C TYR A 378 -15.72 -2.13 36.75
N ASN A 379 -16.70 -2.78 36.10
CA ASN A 379 -17.70 -2.08 35.30
C ASN A 379 -18.58 -1.09 36.09
N PRO A 380 -19.02 -1.39 37.34
CA PRO A 380 -19.74 -0.44 38.18
C PRO A 380 -18.88 0.75 38.64
N THR A 381 -17.58 0.50 38.91
CA THR A 381 -16.66 1.51 39.46
C THR A 381 -15.96 2.27 38.32
N TRP A 382 -14.72 1.93 37.98
CA TRP A 382 -13.91 2.61 36.95
C TRP A 382 -14.44 2.44 35.53
N GLY A 383 -15.24 1.40 35.25
CA GLY A 383 -15.81 1.14 33.94
C GLY A 383 -16.72 2.23 33.40
N ARG A 384 -17.29 3.09 34.26
CA ARG A 384 -18.01 4.30 33.80
C ARG A 384 -17.11 5.32 33.08
N HIS A 385 -15.79 5.20 33.21
CA HIS A 385 -14.81 6.00 32.49
C HIS A 385 -14.19 5.31 31.27
N LYS A 386 -14.58 4.06 30.98
CA LYS A 386 -14.00 3.21 29.92
C LYS A 386 -13.79 3.92 28.57
N ALA A 387 -14.74 4.75 28.13
CA ALA A 387 -14.66 5.47 26.85
C ALA A 387 -13.41 6.37 26.71
N ARG A 388 -12.92 6.90 27.84
CA ARG A 388 -11.70 7.73 27.93
C ARG A 388 -10.52 7.00 28.56
N THR A 389 -10.65 5.70 28.84
CA THR A 389 -9.56 4.86 29.37
C THR A 389 -8.59 4.43 28.26
N ARG A 390 -7.31 4.37 28.60
CA ARG A 390 -6.20 3.82 27.83
C ARG A 390 -5.46 2.83 28.74
N PRO A 391 -5.89 1.56 28.79
CA PRO A 391 -5.42 0.60 29.78
C PRO A 391 -4.12 -0.11 29.41
N THR A 392 -3.41 -0.64 30.40
CA THR A 392 -2.44 -1.74 30.24
C THR A 392 -2.85 -2.94 31.10
N PRO A 393 -2.47 -4.18 30.75
CA PRO A 393 -2.75 -5.37 31.57
C PRO A 393 -1.68 -5.60 32.65
N GLY A 394 -2.10 -6.09 33.82
CA GLY A 394 -1.21 -6.62 34.87
C GLY A 394 -1.25 -8.14 35.00
N ILE A 395 -0.70 -8.67 36.09
CA ILE A 395 -0.64 -10.13 36.30
C ILE A 395 -2.03 -10.73 36.51
N HIS A 396 -2.92 -10.04 37.24
CA HIS A 396 -4.27 -10.55 37.50
C HIS A 396 -5.14 -10.54 36.24
N ASP A 397 -4.94 -9.59 35.31
CA ASP A 397 -5.55 -9.64 33.97
C ASP A 397 -5.15 -10.92 33.21
N TYR A 398 -3.90 -11.36 33.38
CA TYR A 398 -3.30 -12.56 32.76
C TYR A 398 -3.57 -13.88 33.48
N ASN A 399 -4.30 -13.88 34.61
CA ASN A 399 -4.83 -15.13 35.18
C ASN A 399 -5.89 -15.77 34.24
N THR A 400 -6.55 -14.98 33.38
CA THR A 400 -7.19 -15.52 32.17
C THR A 400 -6.16 -15.81 31.08
N SER A 401 -6.31 -16.96 30.40
CA SER A 401 -5.46 -17.32 29.26
C SER A 401 -5.44 -16.19 28.21
N GLY A 402 -4.24 -15.70 27.89
CA GLY A 402 -4.00 -14.61 26.96
C GLY A 402 -4.56 -13.25 27.38
N ALA A 403 -4.86 -13.04 28.67
CA ALA A 403 -5.62 -11.89 29.19
C ALA A 403 -6.96 -11.67 28.46
N SER A 404 -7.63 -12.77 28.10
CA SER A 404 -8.85 -12.74 27.30
C SER A 404 -10.01 -11.98 27.94
N GLY A 405 -10.14 -11.95 29.28
CA GLY A 405 -11.14 -11.12 29.94
C GLY A 405 -10.87 -9.61 29.76
N TYR A 406 -9.61 -9.20 29.93
CA TYR A 406 -9.13 -7.83 29.71
C TYR A 406 -9.32 -7.36 28.26
N PHE A 407 -8.87 -8.14 27.27
CA PHE A 407 -9.03 -7.77 25.85
C PHE A 407 -10.48 -7.75 25.40
N ASN A 408 -11.31 -8.70 25.87
CA ASN A 408 -12.75 -8.70 25.56
C ASN A 408 -13.49 -7.53 26.23
N TYR A 409 -13.05 -7.11 27.42
CA TYR A 409 -13.66 -5.95 28.07
C TYR A 409 -13.26 -4.64 27.39
N PHE A 410 -11.96 -4.36 27.24
CA PHE A 410 -11.50 -3.05 26.74
C PHE A 410 -11.53 -2.90 25.22
N GLY A 411 -11.51 -4.00 24.45
CA GLY A 411 -11.52 -3.95 22.98
C GLY A 411 -10.29 -3.24 22.41
N SER A 412 -10.49 -2.44 21.36
CA SER A 412 -9.42 -1.70 20.66
C SER A 412 -8.66 -0.70 21.55
N ALA A 413 -9.24 -0.25 22.67
CA ALA A 413 -8.55 0.62 23.63
C ALA A 413 -7.32 -0.07 24.26
N ALA A 414 -7.29 -1.40 24.32
CA ALA A 414 -6.16 -2.19 24.81
C ALA A 414 -5.08 -2.47 23.73
N GLY A 415 -5.15 -1.83 22.57
CA GLY A 415 -4.30 -2.13 21.41
C GLY A 415 -4.67 -3.45 20.73
N THR A 416 -3.73 -4.06 20.00
CA THR A 416 -3.98 -5.36 19.35
C THR A 416 -4.19 -6.45 20.40
N ALA A 417 -5.28 -7.23 20.25
CA ALA A 417 -5.57 -8.38 21.10
C ALA A 417 -4.37 -9.35 21.17
N GLY A 418 -4.01 -9.80 22.38
CA GLY A 418 -2.85 -10.64 22.62
C GLY A 418 -1.49 -9.92 22.61
N LYS A 419 -1.40 -8.65 22.18
CA LYS A 419 -0.20 -7.80 22.34
C LYS A 419 -0.28 -6.93 23.58
N GLY A 420 -1.36 -6.15 23.75
CA GLY A 420 -1.56 -5.30 24.92
C GLY A 420 -0.63 -4.07 25.03
N TYR A 421 0.16 -3.80 23.99
CA TYR A 421 1.02 -2.61 23.88
C TYR A 421 0.64 -1.79 22.63
N TYR A 422 0.74 -0.47 22.75
CA TYR A 422 0.35 0.52 21.74
C TYR A 422 0.87 1.91 22.11
N SER A 423 0.83 2.86 21.19
CA SER A 423 1.19 4.26 21.40
C SER A 423 0.09 5.19 20.91
N TYR A 424 0.10 6.44 21.39
CA TYR A 424 -0.80 7.51 20.94
C TYR A 424 -0.22 8.89 21.25
N ASP A 425 -0.53 9.87 20.42
CA ASP A 425 -0.21 11.27 20.70
C ASP A 425 -1.30 11.91 21.59
N PHE A 426 -0.88 12.71 22.57
CA PHE A 426 -1.77 13.35 23.53
C PHE A 426 -1.30 14.79 23.80
N GLY A 427 -1.93 15.77 23.14
CA GLY A 427 -1.46 17.15 23.13
C GLY A 427 -0.12 17.26 22.39
N ALA A 428 0.92 17.76 23.06
CA ALA A 428 2.28 17.80 22.53
C ALA A 428 3.14 16.56 22.88
N TRP A 429 2.57 15.62 23.64
CA TRP A 429 3.28 14.47 24.18
C TRP A 429 3.03 13.22 23.34
N HIS A 430 4.06 12.40 23.21
CA HIS A 430 3.92 11.03 22.72
C HIS A 430 3.80 10.07 23.92
N VAL A 431 2.79 9.20 23.90
CA VAL A 431 2.42 8.37 25.05
C VAL A 431 2.39 6.89 24.67
N VAL A 432 3.10 6.07 25.45
CA VAL A 432 3.30 4.64 25.20
C VAL A 432 2.68 3.79 26.32
N ALA A 433 1.84 2.83 25.93
CA ALA A 433 1.33 1.78 26.80
C ALA A 433 2.13 0.49 26.51
N LEU A 434 2.83 -0.07 27.51
CA LEU A 434 3.57 -1.34 27.38
C LEU A 434 2.90 -2.48 28.16
N ASN A 435 3.14 -3.71 27.69
CA ASN A 435 2.70 -4.94 28.34
C ASN A 435 3.91 -5.69 28.92
N SER A 436 4.11 -5.56 30.23
CA SER A 436 5.18 -6.25 30.96
C SER A 436 4.91 -7.74 31.24
N GLN A 437 3.75 -8.26 30.84
CA GLN A 437 3.33 -9.65 31.09
C GLN A 437 3.65 -10.59 29.91
N ILE A 438 4.22 -10.05 28.83
CA ILE A 438 4.77 -10.79 27.69
C ILE A 438 6.24 -10.40 27.48
N ASP A 439 6.91 -10.96 26.46
CA ASP A 439 8.33 -10.71 26.24
C ASP A 439 8.65 -9.21 26.04
N ILE A 440 9.44 -8.69 26.99
CA ILE A 440 9.93 -7.31 27.05
C ILE A 440 11.48 -7.30 27.10
N SER A 441 12.13 -8.38 26.66
CA SER A 441 13.58 -8.45 26.46
C SER A 441 14.06 -7.51 25.35
N ALA A 442 15.37 -7.17 25.35
CA ALA A 442 15.97 -6.27 24.35
C ALA A 442 15.82 -6.72 22.88
N THR A 443 15.50 -8.01 22.68
CA THR A 443 15.24 -8.68 21.41
C THR A 443 13.76 -8.87 21.09
N SER A 444 12.83 -8.56 22.00
CA SER A 444 11.41 -8.89 21.82
C SER A 444 10.75 -8.08 20.71
N THR A 445 9.66 -8.61 20.15
CA THR A 445 8.87 -7.89 19.13
C THR A 445 8.29 -6.58 19.66
N GLN A 446 7.98 -6.52 20.97
CA GLN A 446 7.55 -5.31 21.67
C GLN A 446 8.66 -4.24 21.72
N LEU A 447 9.90 -4.60 22.07
CA LEU A 447 11.00 -3.62 22.10
C LEU A 447 11.60 -3.32 20.73
N GLN A 448 11.40 -4.17 19.73
CA GLN A 448 11.65 -3.82 18.32
C GLN A 448 10.63 -2.80 17.81
N TRP A 449 9.34 -2.98 18.13
CA TRP A 449 8.30 -1.99 17.82
C TRP A 449 8.58 -0.65 18.51
N LEU A 450 8.85 -0.66 19.83
CA LEU A 450 9.07 0.56 20.61
C LEU A 450 10.23 1.42 20.07
N LYS A 451 11.33 0.81 19.63
CA LYS A 451 12.46 1.54 19.03
C LYS A 451 12.07 2.30 17.76
N ASN A 452 11.17 1.74 16.95
CA ASN A 452 10.70 2.36 15.71
C ASN A 452 9.65 3.44 15.99
N ASP A 453 8.78 3.18 16.97
CA ASP A 453 7.71 4.07 17.46
C ASP A 453 8.29 5.38 18.02
N LEU A 454 9.23 5.29 18.99
CA LEU A 454 9.89 6.46 19.58
C LEU A 454 10.77 7.22 18.57
N ALA A 455 11.37 6.53 17.58
CA ALA A 455 12.13 7.18 16.52
C ALA A 455 11.22 8.02 15.61
N ALA A 456 10.02 7.52 15.28
CA ALA A 456 9.00 8.27 14.53
C ALA A 456 8.42 9.45 15.33
N ALA A 457 8.35 9.32 16.66
CA ALA A 457 7.89 10.36 17.59
C ALA A 457 8.96 11.39 18.01
N SER A 458 10.17 11.32 17.45
CA SER A 458 11.28 12.21 17.82
C SER A 458 10.92 13.71 17.67
N GLY A 459 11.37 14.52 18.63
CA GLY A 459 11.02 15.94 18.70
C GLY A 459 9.87 16.31 19.65
N ARG A 460 9.49 15.41 20.58
CA ARG A 460 8.37 15.56 21.51
C ARG A 460 8.74 15.07 22.91
N CYS A 461 8.08 15.61 23.94
CA CYS A 461 8.09 15.04 25.28
C CYS A 461 7.46 13.63 25.27
N MET A 462 8.03 12.65 25.98
CA MET A 462 7.55 11.27 25.95
C MET A 462 7.21 10.72 27.34
N LEU A 463 6.13 9.93 27.42
CA LEU A 463 5.67 9.24 28.64
C LEU A 463 5.38 7.77 28.32
N ALA A 464 5.76 6.86 29.21
CA ALA A 464 5.34 5.46 29.16
C ALA A 464 4.59 5.03 30.43
N TYR A 465 3.72 4.03 30.31
CA TYR A 465 3.11 3.36 31.47
C TYR A 465 2.87 1.87 31.20
N PHE A 466 3.00 1.06 32.25
CA PHE A 466 2.88 -0.41 32.23
C PHE A 466 2.82 -0.96 33.66
N TYR A 467 2.57 -2.26 33.85
CA TYR A 467 2.36 -2.82 35.18
C TYR A 467 3.63 -2.84 36.07
N LEU A 468 4.68 -3.56 35.67
CA LEU A 468 5.84 -3.83 36.55
C LEU A 468 6.79 -2.62 36.73
N PRO A 469 7.00 -2.11 37.95
CA PRO A 469 7.96 -1.03 38.23
C PRO A 469 9.42 -1.47 38.09
N ARG A 470 10.28 -0.55 37.68
CA ARG A 470 11.74 -0.73 37.63
C ARG A 470 12.37 -0.47 38.99
N PHE A 471 11.90 0.54 39.72
CA PHE A 471 12.36 0.89 41.05
C PHE A 471 11.17 1.01 42.03
N SER A 472 11.30 0.39 43.21
CA SER A 472 10.35 0.55 44.32
C SER A 472 11.06 0.21 45.63
N SER A 473 10.69 0.89 46.71
CA SER A 473 11.05 0.56 48.09
C SER A 473 10.04 -0.39 48.77
N GLY A 474 9.02 -0.85 48.04
CA GLY A 474 8.05 -1.85 48.50
C GLY A 474 8.73 -3.18 48.84
N THR A 475 8.16 -3.92 49.80
CA THR A 475 8.71 -5.21 50.28
C THR A 475 7.84 -6.43 50.00
N THR A 476 6.71 -6.26 49.30
CA THR A 476 5.86 -7.40 48.86
C THR A 476 6.39 -7.98 47.56
N HIS A 477 6.74 -7.12 46.60
CA HIS A 477 7.25 -7.49 45.27
C HIS A 477 8.49 -6.67 44.87
N GLY A 478 8.49 -5.36 45.14
CA GLY A 478 9.57 -4.43 44.83
C GLY A 478 9.74 -4.12 43.34
N GLY A 479 10.81 -3.42 42.98
CA GLY A 479 11.18 -3.11 41.59
C GLY A 479 11.93 -4.24 40.90
N THR A 480 11.67 -4.48 39.61
CA THR A 480 12.25 -5.60 38.84
C THR A 480 13.20 -5.14 37.73
N SER A 481 14.30 -5.87 37.53
CA SER A 481 15.22 -5.67 36.40
C SER A 481 14.69 -6.21 35.07
N ALA A 482 13.58 -6.96 35.06
CA ALA A 482 12.99 -7.52 33.84
C ALA A 482 12.62 -6.44 32.81
N VAL A 483 12.16 -5.27 33.28
CA VAL A 483 11.79 -4.12 32.45
C VAL A 483 12.96 -3.18 32.13
N GLN A 484 14.20 -3.49 32.56
CA GLN A 484 15.36 -2.62 32.33
C GLN A 484 15.66 -2.40 30.83
N ALA A 485 15.34 -3.38 29.98
CA ALA A 485 15.51 -3.23 28.53
C ALA A 485 14.51 -2.20 27.93
N ALA A 486 13.29 -2.12 28.44
CA ALA A 486 12.32 -1.10 28.04
C ALA A 486 12.75 0.28 28.53
N TRP A 487 13.21 0.36 29.78
CA TRP A 487 13.80 1.58 30.35
C TRP A 487 14.98 2.11 29.55
N GLN A 488 15.86 1.23 29.04
CA GLN A 488 16.97 1.66 28.18
C GLN A 488 16.46 2.30 26.89
N VAL A 489 15.50 1.67 26.21
CA VAL A 489 14.91 2.22 24.97
C VAL A 489 14.22 3.56 25.21
N LEU A 490 13.51 3.72 26.33
CA LEU A 490 12.87 4.98 26.72
C LEU A 490 13.89 6.08 27.06
N TYR A 491 14.98 5.73 27.76
CA TYR A 491 16.04 6.66 28.15
C TYR A 491 16.88 7.12 26.96
N ASP A 492 17.21 6.19 26.05
CA ASP A 492 17.91 6.48 24.79
C ASP A 492 17.07 7.40 23.87
N ALA A 493 15.75 7.44 24.06
CA ALA A 493 14.81 8.34 23.40
C ALA A 493 14.46 9.61 24.21
N HIS A 494 15.11 9.82 25.36
CA HIS A 494 14.92 10.96 26.28
C HIS A 494 13.53 11.08 26.92
N ALA A 495 12.84 9.96 27.17
CA ALA A 495 11.54 9.96 27.82
C ALA A 495 11.57 10.60 29.23
N GLU A 496 10.51 11.32 29.56
CA GLU A 496 10.39 12.13 30.77
C GLU A 496 9.89 11.30 31.96
N LEU A 497 8.97 10.38 31.68
CA LEU A 497 8.07 9.78 32.66
C LEU A 497 7.82 8.29 32.40
N VAL A 498 7.85 7.50 33.48
CA VAL A 498 7.35 6.12 33.53
C VAL A 498 6.36 5.98 34.69
N LEU A 499 5.16 5.44 34.43
CA LEU A 499 4.12 5.21 35.45
C LEU A 499 3.84 3.71 35.61
N ASN A 500 3.78 3.22 36.85
CA ASN A 500 3.62 1.80 37.17
C ASN A 500 2.58 1.50 38.25
N GLY A 501 2.16 0.24 38.33
CA GLY A 501 1.31 -0.33 39.39
C GLY A 501 2.10 -1.40 40.17
N HIS A 502 1.47 -2.57 40.39
CA HIS A 502 2.00 -3.80 40.99
C HIS A 502 2.33 -3.71 42.48
N GLU A 503 3.04 -2.66 42.89
CA GLU A 503 3.30 -2.34 44.29
C GLU A 503 2.19 -1.44 44.81
N HIS A 504 1.41 -1.92 45.78
CA HIS A 504 0.18 -1.25 46.26
C HIS A 504 0.50 -0.03 47.12
N ASN A 505 1.11 0.98 46.53
CA ASN A 505 1.51 2.22 47.16
C ASN A 505 1.76 3.32 46.11
N TYR A 506 1.96 4.53 46.62
CA TYR A 506 2.48 5.66 45.87
C TYR A 506 3.96 5.84 46.16
N GLU A 507 4.81 5.86 45.14
CA GLU A 507 6.22 6.22 45.26
C GLU A 507 6.69 7.04 44.07
N ARG A 508 7.37 8.18 44.31
CA ARG A 508 7.98 9.02 43.27
C ARG A 508 9.50 9.01 43.42
N PHE A 509 10.18 8.82 42.29
CA PHE A 509 11.63 8.89 42.17
C PHE A 509 12.10 10.19 41.54
N ALA A 510 13.32 10.62 41.87
CA ALA A 510 14.04 11.64 41.12
C ALA A 510 14.44 11.10 39.72
N PRO A 511 14.69 11.99 38.74
CA PRO A 511 15.18 11.64 37.41
C PRO A 511 16.41 10.72 37.47
N GLN A 512 16.35 9.56 36.82
CA GLN A 512 17.39 8.54 36.91
C GLN A 512 17.55 7.68 35.65
N THR A 513 18.71 7.04 35.54
CA THR A 513 19.06 6.11 34.47
C THR A 513 18.39 4.73 34.63
N PRO A 514 18.37 3.87 33.59
CA PRO A 514 17.88 2.48 33.67
C PRO A 514 18.55 1.58 34.74
N THR A 515 19.68 2.03 35.31
CA THR A 515 20.42 1.34 36.38
C THR A 515 20.26 1.99 37.76
N GLY A 516 19.53 3.10 37.89
CA GLY A 516 19.23 3.76 39.17
C GLY A 516 20.30 4.78 39.59
N VAL A 517 21.10 5.28 38.65
CA VAL A 517 21.99 6.42 38.88
C VAL A 517 21.17 7.70 38.67
N ALA A 518 21.27 8.69 39.57
CA ALA A 518 20.58 9.96 39.38
C ALA A 518 21.12 10.68 38.13
N ASP A 519 20.21 11.14 37.27
CA ASP A 519 20.51 11.97 36.11
C ASP A 519 19.45 13.10 36.03
N PRO A 520 19.75 14.31 36.53
CA PRO A 520 18.81 15.42 36.54
C PRO A 520 18.66 16.12 35.17
N GLN A 521 19.33 15.64 34.10
CA GLN A 521 19.32 16.25 32.78
C GLN A 521 18.60 15.43 31.71
N LEU A 522 18.68 14.10 31.78
CA LEU A 522 18.12 13.15 30.81
C LEU A 522 17.44 11.92 31.47
N GLY A 523 17.38 11.87 32.80
CA GLY A 523 16.84 10.74 33.56
C GLY A 523 15.31 10.65 33.54
N ILE A 524 14.80 9.43 33.40
CA ILE A 524 13.37 9.15 33.50
C ILE A 524 12.92 9.35 34.96
N ARG A 525 11.79 10.02 35.18
CA ARG A 525 11.10 10.08 36.48
C ARG A 525 10.06 8.96 36.59
N GLU A 526 10.25 8.05 37.54
CA GLU A 526 9.30 6.96 37.83
C GLU A 526 8.26 7.37 38.88
N PHE A 527 7.01 6.94 38.64
CA PHE A 527 5.91 6.96 39.59
C PHE A 527 5.32 5.56 39.74
N VAL A 528 5.43 4.96 40.93
CA VAL A 528 4.58 3.84 41.36
C VAL A 528 3.26 4.42 41.85
N VAL A 529 2.15 3.91 41.33
CA VAL A 529 0.79 4.41 41.55
C VAL A 529 -0.20 3.25 41.72
N GLY A 530 0.18 2.20 42.46
CA GLY A 530 -0.70 1.09 42.85
C GLY A 530 -1.70 1.51 43.93
N THR A 531 -2.46 2.57 43.66
CA THR A 531 -3.37 3.23 44.61
C THR A 531 -4.83 3.19 44.15
N GLY A 532 -5.15 2.38 43.13
CA GLY A 532 -6.47 2.27 42.51
C GLY A 532 -7.55 1.80 43.47
N GLY A 533 -7.26 0.85 44.36
CA GLY A 533 -8.10 0.55 45.51
C GLY A 533 -8.36 -0.93 45.80
N SER A 534 -7.64 -1.86 45.17
CA SER A 534 -7.92 -3.29 45.24
C SER A 534 -7.74 -3.88 46.65
N GLU A 535 -6.62 -3.61 47.31
CA GLU A 535 -6.27 -4.11 48.65
C GLU A 535 -5.57 -3.05 49.53
N SER A 536 -5.27 -3.39 50.79
CA SER A 536 -4.57 -2.49 51.72
C SER A 536 -3.10 -2.32 51.36
N GLY A 537 -2.64 -1.07 51.27
CA GLY A 537 -1.33 -0.74 50.72
C GLY A 537 -0.11 -1.40 51.39
N TYR A 538 0.87 -1.76 50.56
CA TYR A 538 2.00 -2.63 50.91
C TYR A 538 3.11 -1.94 51.73
N PRO A 539 3.82 -2.68 52.61
CA PRO A 539 4.87 -2.12 53.47
C PRO A 539 6.13 -1.72 52.69
N PHE A 540 6.65 -0.53 53.00
CA PHE A 540 7.97 -0.10 52.54
C PHE A 540 9.09 -0.68 53.42
N GLY A 541 10.22 -1.01 52.80
CA GLY A 541 11.46 -1.39 53.46
C GLY A 541 12.44 -0.22 53.58
N THR A 542 13.73 -0.51 53.50
CA THR A 542 14.77 0.51 53.35
C THR A 542 14.54 1.29 52.05
N PRO A 543 14.56 2.63 52.08
CA PRO A 543 14.52 3.46 50.87
C PRO A 543 15.55 3.02 49.83
N VAL A 544 15.10 2.69 48.62
CA VAL A 544 16.01 2.49 47.48
C VAL A 544 16.47 3.85 46.94
N ALA A 545 17.53 3.86 46.14
CA ALA A 545 18.14 5.09 45.62
C ALA A 545 17.11 5.99 44.90
N ASN A 546 17.34 7.30 44.98
CA ASN A 546 16.57 8.35 44.30
C ASN A 546 15.07 8.44 44.65
N SER A 547 14.56 7.63 45.60
CA SER A 547 13.17 7.74 46.06
C SER A 547 12.93 9.00 46.90
N GLU A 548 12.07 9.89 46.42
CA GLU A 548 11.80 11.22 47.00
C GLU A 548 10.56 11.21 47.92
N VAL A 549 9.46 10.57 47.49
CA VAL A 549 8.17 10.61 48.20
C VAL A 549 7.52 9.23 48.20
N ARG A 550 6.89 8.85 49.32
CA ARG A 550 6.24 7.55 49.55
C ARG A 550 4.94 7.68 50.34
N ASN A 551 3.90 6.92 49.98
CA ASN A 551 2.73 6.68 50.81
C ASN A 551 2.06 5.33 50.50
N ASN A 552 1.77 4.53 51.53
CA ASN A 552 1.10 3.22 51.42
C ASN A 552 -0.19 3.14 52.27
N THR A 553 -0.79 4.28 52.60
CA THR A 553 -1.96 4.38 53.49
C THR A 553 -3.14 5.13 52.88
N THR A 554 -3.02 5.55 51.62
CA THR A 554 -3.95 6.46 50.95
C THR A 554 -4.20 6.01 49.51
N PHE A 555 -5.42 5.60 49.20
CA PHE A 555 -5.88 5.47 47.81
C PHE A 555 -6.04 6.84 47.16
N GLY A 556 -5.96 6.86 45.84
CA GLY A 556 -6.03 8.08 45.05
C GLY A 556 -5.59 7.84 43.60
N VAL A 557 -5.56 8.91 42.83
CA VAL A 557 -5.11 8.89 41.43
C VAL A 557 -4.00 9.91 41.21
N LEU A 558 -2.99 9.53 40.43
CA LEU A 558 -2.01 10.49 39.91
C LEU A 558 -2.65 11.27 38.77
N ARG A 559 -2.80 12.58 38.93
CA ARG A 559 -3.25 13.50 37.88
C ARG A 559 -2.04 14.26 37.33
N LEU A 560 -1.69 13.98 36.09
CA LEU A 560 -0.72 14.75 35.32
C LEU A 560 -1.41 15.88 34.54
N THR A 561 -0.66 16.90 34.21
CA THR A 561 -1.01 17.94 33.23
C THR A 561 0.22 18.16 32.36
N LEU A 562 0.07 17.87 31.07
CA LEU A 562 1.14 17.73 30.10
C LEU A 562 1.10 18.93 29.15
N ASP A 563 1.96 19.91 29.39
CA ASP A 563 2.11 21.14 28.60
C ASP A 563 3.03 20.90 27.39
N SER A 564 3.24 21.91 26.54
CA SER A 564 4.05 21.78 25.32
C SER A 564 5.55 21.55 25.53
N ALA A 565 6.08 21.86 26.73
CA ALA A 565 7.49 21.72 27.08
C ALA A 565 7.70 21.45 28.59
N SER A 566 6.65 21.03 29.30
CA SER A 566 6.68 20.73 30.74
C SER A 566 5.57 19.76 31.12
N TYR A 567 5.68 19.18 32.32
CA TYR A 567 4.58 18.49 32.98
C TYR A 567 4.46 18.96 34.43
N SER A 568 3.22 19.02 34.92
CA SER A 568 2.95 19.09 36.35
C SER A 568 2.18 17.86 36.81
N TRP A 569 2.47 17.41 38.03
CA TRP A 569 1.82 16.26 38.64
C TRP A 569 1.13 16.64 39.95
N LYS A 570 0.05 15.92 40.26
CA LYS A 570 -0.59 15.95 41.57
C LYS A 570 -1.19 14.59 41.90
N PHE A 571 -0.80 14.01 43.02
CA PHE A 571 -1.54 12.92 43.64
C PHE A 571 -2.82 13.48 44.27
N VAL A 572 -3.98 12.99 43.81
CA VAL A 572 -5.29 13.36 44.31
C VAL A 572 -5.79 12.22 45.22
N PRO A 573 -5.82 12.40 46.55
CA PRO A 573 -6.27 11.36 47.47
C PRO A 573 -7.81 11.22 47.47
N VAL A 574 -8.29 10.04 47.85
CA VAL A 574 -9.72 9.82 48.11
C VAL A 574 -10.24 10.67 49.29
N ALA A 575 -11.55 10.93 49.30
CA ALA A 575 -12.18 11.83 50.27
C ALA A 575 -11.85 11.45 51.74
N GLY A 576 -11.51 12.46 52.55
CA GLY A 576 -11.16 12.29 53.96
C GLY A 576 -9.69 11.90 54.23
N LYS A 577 -8.87 11.66 53.20
CA LYS A 577 -7.42 11.48 53.32
C LYS A 577 -6.67 12.79 53.04
N THR A 578 -5.45 12.90 53.56
CA THR A 578 -4.67 14.16 53.57
C THR A 578 -3.31 14.08 52.86
N PHE A 579 -2.86 12.88 52.46
CA PHE A 579 -1.62 12.77 51.68
C PHE A 579 -1.82 13.35 50.27
N THR A 580 -0.92 14.24 49.88
CA THR A 580 -0.83 14.75 48.51
C THR A 580 0.64 14.96 48.20
N ASP A 581 1.00 14.68 46.96
CA ASP A 581 2.27 15.04 46.36
C ASP A 581 1.98 15.89 45.12
N ALA A 582 2.82 16.87 44.83
CA ALA A 582 2.67 17.71 43.66
C ALA A 582 3.99 18.37 43.26
N GLY A 583 4.14 18.66 41.97
CA GLY A 583 5.30 19.35 41.44
C GLY A 583 5.16 19.67 39.96
N THR A 584 6.21 20.24 39.39
CA THR A 584 6.34 20.51 37.95
C THR A 584 7.79 20.36 37.53
N ALA A 585 8.02 19.94 36.29
CA ALA A 585 9.32 19.86 35.66
C ALA A 585 9.20 20.21 34.16
N PRO A 586 10.24 20.79 33.55
CA PRO A 586 10.31 20.89 32.10
C PRO A 586 10.45 19.49 31.49
N CYS A 587 10.19 19.38 30.19
CA CYS A 587 10.71 18.27 29.39
C CYS A 587 12.22 18.42 29.20
N HIS A 588 12.91 17.33 28.84
CA HIS A 588 14.33 17.37 28.49
C HIS A 588 14.61 18.35 27.34
N ALA A 589 15.81 18.94 27.34
CA ALA A 589 16.08 20.22 26.67
C ALA A 589 16.28 20.16 25.14
N GLY A 590 15.32 19.59 24.40
CA GLY A 590 15.23 19.66 22.94
C GLY A 590 14.21 20.69 22.41
N HIS A 591 13.29 21.19 23.25
CA HIS A 591 12.02 21.78 22.79
C HIS A 591 11.70 23.17 23.38
N GLY A 592 12.55 24.17 23.12
CA GLY A 592 12.10 25.55 22.96
C GLY A 592 11.67 26.40 24.18
N ALA A 593 12.48 26.44 25.26
CA ALA A 593 12.87 27.63 26.08
C ALA A 593 11.88 28.78 26.46
N PRO A 594 12.16 29.59 27.52
CA PRO A 594 12.77 29.30 28.83
C PRO A 594 12.11 30.03 30.03
N THR A 595 12.47 29.69 31.29
CA THR A 595 12.48 30.63 32.46
C THR A 595 13.41 30.13 33.58
N GLN A 596 13.65 30.94 34.62
CA GLN A 596 14.90 30.90 35.42
C GLN A 596 14.86 30.04 36.71
N PRO A 597 15.93 29.27 37.04
CA PRO A 597 16.07 28.51 38.31
C PRO A 597 16.48 29.36 39.55
N PRO A 598 16.56 28.78 40.77
CA PRO A 598 17.02 29.45 42.01
C PRO A 598 18.49 29.94 41.99
N PRO A 599 18.96 30.65 43.05
CA PRO A 599 20.37 31.05 43.21
C PRO A 599 21.33 29.85 43.25
N ASN A 600 22.58 30.07 42.82
CA ASN A 600 23.56 29.01 42.56
C ASN A 600 24.68 28.96 43.61
N GLN A 601 24.99 27.76 44.13
CA GLN A 601 26.10 27.52 45.06
C GLN A 601 27.29 26.87 44.35
N ALA A 602 28.47 27.50 44.42
CA ALA A 602 29.65 27.05 43.68
C ALA A 602 30.19 25.66 44.12
N PRO A 603 30.75 24.88 43.17
CA PRO A 603 31.19 23.50 43.41
C PRO A 603 32.48 23.39 44.24
N THR A 604 32.76 22.17 44.71
CA THR A 604 34.02 21.80 45.38
C THR A 604 34.92 20.98 44.45
N ALA A 605 36.01 21.59 43.97
CA ALA A 605 37.04 20.92 43.17
C ALA A 605 37.93 19.96 43.99
N ARG A 606 38.25 18.78 43.42
CA ARG A 606 39.17 17.79 44.00
C ARG A 606 40.12 17.20 42.92
N PRO A 607 41.32 17.78 42.70
CA PRO A 607 42.21 17.43 41.58
C PRO A 607 42.95 16.07 41.68
N GLY A 608 42.72 15.29 42.74
CA GLY A 608 43.44 14.02 42.96
C GLY A 608 44.95 14.17 43.19
N GLY A 609 45.70 13.12 42.88
CA GLY A 609 47.16 13.07 42.98
C GLY A 609 47.73 12.85 44.39
N PRO A 610 49.04 13.04 44.60
CA PRO A 610 50.03 13.53 43.62
C PRO A 610 50.33 12.52 42.49
N TYR A 611 50.97 13.01 41.42
CA TYR A 611 51.23 12.28 40.16
C TYR A 611 52.74 12.22 39.82
N ALA A 612 53.15 11.25 39.00
CA ALA A 612 54.54 11.13 38.53
C ALA A 612 54.65 10.37 37.18
N GLY A 613 55.74 10.60 36.45
CA GLY A 613 56.10 9.91 35.19
C GLY A 613 57.44 10.40 34.61
N ALA A 614 57.63 10.28 33.30
CA ALA A 614 58.77 10.76 32.51
C ALA A 614 58.38 11.77 31.42
N VAL A 615 59.36 12.48 30.85
CA VAL A 615 59.16 13.39 29.71
C VAL A 615 58.67 12.58 28.51
N GLY A 616 57.49 12.94 28.00
CA GLY A 616 56.76 12.16 26.99
C GLY A 616 55.66 11.27 27.55
N ASP A 617 55.63 10.98 28.86
CA ASP A 617 54.56 10.17 29.45
C ASP A 617 53.24 10.94 29.47
N THR A 618 52.16 10.25 29.09
CA THR A 618 50.79 10.74 29.24
C THR A 618 50.38 10.59 30.71
N ILE A 619 50.43 11.68 31.47
CA ILE A 619 49.97 11.70 32.87
C ILE A 619 48.46 11.82 32.89
N HIS A 620 47.78 10.80 33.44
CA HIS A 620 46.32 10.79 33.60
C HIS A 620 45.91 11.43 34.93
N PHE A 621 45.25 12.59 34.86
CA PHE A 621 44.68 13.27 36.02
C PHE A 621 43.26 12.78 36.29
N ASN A 622 42.79 12.92 37.53
CA ASN A 622 41.43 12.56 37.88
C ASN A 622 40.83 13.53 38.91
N GLY A 623 39.91 14.37 38.43
CA GLY A 623 39.11 15.30 39.19
C GLY A 623 37.71 14.79 39.52
N SER A 624 37.32 13.57 39.13
CA SER A 624 35.93 13.07 39.21
C SER A 624 35.36 12.91 40.62
N ALA A 625 36.16 13.14 41.66
CA ALA A 625 35.72 13.26 43.05
C ALA A 625 35.23 14.68 43.40
N SER A 626 35.25 15.62 42.45
CA SER A 626 34.66 16.95 42.58
C SER A 626 33.13 16.85 42.62
N SER A 627 32.49 17.71 43.41
CA SER A 627 31.06 17.63 43.67
C SER A 627 30.45 19.01 43.81
N ASP A 628 29.24 19.18 43.26
CA ASP A 628 28.44 20.38 43.45
C ASP A 628 27.48 20.26 44.65
N PRO A 629 27.28 21.30 45.48
CA PRO A 629 26.30 21.28 46.59
C PRO A 629 24.83 21.28 46.17
N ASP A 630 24.50 21.94 45.06
CA ASP A 630 23.12 22.04 44.53
C ASP A 630 22.84 20.91 43.51
N GLY A 631 23.88 20.31 42.94
CA GLY A 631 23.83 19.17 42.02
C GLY A 631 24.06 19.55 40.55
N ASP A 632 24.50 20.77 40.28
CA ASP A 632 24.57 21.37 38.93
C ASP A 632 25.64 20.77 38.03
N THR A 633 25.26 19.65 37.46
CA THR A 633 26.00 18.85 36.49
C THR A 633 25.60 19.22 35.05
N PRO A 634 26.43 18.94 34.03
CA PRO A 634 27.80 18.43 34.14
C PRO A 634 28.74 19.49 34.73
N LEU A 635 29.53 19.08 35.71
CA LEU A 635 30.62 19.89 36.20
C LEU A 635 31.62 20.11 35.06
N THR A 636 31.93 21.37 34.76
CA THR A 636 32.99 21.72 33.81
C THR A 636 34.31 21.88 34.57
N TYR A 637 35.35 21.21 34.09
CA TYR A 637 36.64 21.15 34.77
C TYR A 637 37.65 21.97 33.97
N ALA A 638 38.30 22.93 34.60
CA ALA A 638 39.36 23.76 34.03
C ALA A 638 40.65 23.52 34.79
N TRP A 639 41.62 22.89 34.12
CA TRP A 639 42.91 22.53 34.69
C TRP A 639 44.01 23.44 34.16
N THR A 640 45.00 23.76 34.99
CA THR A 640 46.31 24.28 34.57
C THR A 640 47.39 23.36 35.10
N PHE A 641 48.31 22.92 34.24
CA PHE A 641 49.28 21.86 34.59
C PHE A 641 50.58 22.39 35.21
N GLY A 642 50.76 23.72 35.26
CA GLY A 642 51.89 24.37 35.93
C GLY A 642 53.12 24.61 35.05
N ASP A 643 53.12 24.12 33.82
CA ASP A 643 54.11 24.39 32.76
C ASP A 643 53.65 25.46 31.74
N GLY A 644 52.42 25.95 31.89
CA GLY A 644 51.74 26.87 30.97
C GLY A 644 50.63 26.22 30.14
N ALA A 645 50.53 24.88 30.13
CA ALA A 645 49.42 24.17 29.50
C ALA A 645 48.16 24.14 30.38
N SER A 646 47.02 23.99 29.73
CA SER A 646 45.69 23.87 30.35
C SER A 646 44.91 22.71 29.74
N GLY A 647 44.07 22.06 30.54
CA GLY A 647 43.23 20.93 30.11
C GLY A 647 41.78 21.06 30.61
N SER A 648 40.90 20.22 30.09
CA SER A 648 39.48 20.24 30.44
C SER A 648 38.86 18.84 30.54
N GLY A 649 37.74 18.75 31.28
CA GLY A 649 37.05 17.49 31.58
C GLY A 649 37.51 16.83 32.88
N ALA A 650 36.76 15.84 33.34
CA ALA A 650 36.97 15.22 34.66
C ALA A 650 38.28 14.44 34.78
N THR A 651 38.72 13.80 33.70
CA THR A 651 39.94 12.97 33.65
C THR A 651 40.82 13.35 32.45
N PRO A 652 41.41 14.56 32.44
CA PRO A 652 42.25 14.97 31.33
C PRO A 652 43.61 14.25 31.40
N THR A 653 44.30 14.25 30.28
CA THR A 653 45.71 13.87 30.21
C THR A 653 46.59 15.08 29.93
N HIS A 654 47.85 15.02 30.35
CA HIS A 654 48.87 15.97 29.91
C HIS A 654 50.23 15.29 29.75
N VAL A 655 51.03 15.80 28.82
CA VAL A 655 52.40 15.33 28.54
C VAL A 655 53.36 16.48 28.80
N TYR A 656 54.23 16.31 29.79
CA TYR A 656 55.26 17.30 30.12
C TYR A 656 56.47 17.11 29.22
N THR A 657 56.92 18.20 28.58
CA THR A 657 58.01 18.21 27.61
C THR A 657 59.39 18.46 28.23
N ALA A 658 59.45 18.77 29.52
CA ALA A 658 60.68 18.98 30.29
C ALA A 658 60.59 18.32 31.67
N THR A 659 61.74 17.95 32.23
CA THR A 659 61.85 17.38 33.59
C THR A 659 61.57 18.44 34.65
N GLY A 660 60.88 18.05 35.73
CA GLY A 660 60.52 18.98 36.80
C GLY A 660 59.41 18.48 37.72
N THR A 661 59.05 19.30 38.70
CA THR A 661 57.84 19.13 39.51
C THR A 661 56.93 20.33 39.28
N TYR A 662 55.70 20.07 38.84
CA TYR A 662 54.73 21.08 38.41
C TYR A 662 53.53 21.12 39.35
N THR A 663 53.01 22.33 39.61
CA THR A 663 51.80 22.53 40.42
C THR A 663 50.57 22.50 39.51
N VAL A 664 49.77 21.46 39.66
CA VAL A 664 48.56 21.24 38.87
C VAL A 664 47.37 21.83 39.64
N THR A 665 46.63 22.73 39.00
CA THR A 665 45.46 23.39 39.60
C THR A 665 44.19 22.95 38.86
N LEU A 666 43.12 22.73 39.61
CA LEU A 666 41.77 22.53 39.09
C LEU A 666 40.85 23.62 39.64
N VAL A 667 40.13 24.29 38.74
CA VAL A 667 38.88 24.99 39.04
C VAL A 667 37.75 24.17 38.42
N VAL A 668 36.69 23.93 39.18
CA VAL A 668 35.45 23.37 38.64
C VAL A 668 34.41 24.47 38.55
N THR A 669 33.67 24.53 37.45
CA THR A 669 32.53 25.45 37.29
C THR A 669 31.28 24.62 37.00
N ASP A 670 30.21 24.86 37.76
CA ASP A 670 28.94 24.14 37.61
C ASP A 670 28.19 24.53 36.33
N SER A 671 27.10 23.82 36.01
CA SER A 671 26.31 24.09 34.80
C SER A 671 25.43 25.36 34.86
N ARG A 672 25.28 25.98 36.04
CA ARG A 672 24.71 27.32 36.24
C ARG A 672 25.78 28.44 36.28
N GLY A 673 27.06 28.09 36.11
CA GLY A 673 28.17 29.02 35.86
C GLY A 673 28.88 29.60 37.08
N ALA A 674 28.70 29.06 38.30
CA ALA A 674 29.54 29.47 39.44
C ALA A 674 30.80 28.59 39.55
N ALA A 675 31.91 29.19 39.98
CA ALA A 675 33.22 28.56 39.96
C ALA A 675 33.74 28.28 41.37
N SER A 676 34.33 27.09 41.55
CA SER A 676 35.01 26.69 42.78
C SER A 676 36.17 27.64 43.10
N SER A 677 36.58 27.66 44.38
CA SER A 677 37.95 28.08 44.67
C SER A 677 38.95 27.12 43.98
N PRO A 678 40.10 27.61 43.49
CA PRO A 678 41.11 26.74 42.87
C PRO A 678 41.69 25.74 43.88
N ALA A 679 41.76 24.46 43.49
CA ALA A 679 42.34 23.38 44.29
C ALA A 679 43.60 22.83 43.60
N THR A 680 44.65 22.53 44.37
CA THR A 680 45.99 22.23 43.82
C THR A 680 46.54 20.86 44.21
N THR A 681 47.31 20.24 43.31
CA THR A 681 48.08 19.01 43.49
C THR A 681 49.43 19.12 42.74
N THR A 682 50.23 18.04 42.64
CA THR A 682 51.54 18.07 41.98
C THR A 682 51.77 16.91 41.01
N ALA A 683 52.60 17.14 39.98
CA ALA A 683 53.10 16.13 39.05
C ALA A 683 54.64 16.19 38.95
N THR A 684 55.36 15.06 38.90
CA THR A 684 56.85 15.01 38.86
C THR A 684 57.39 14.12 37.73
N ILE A 685 58.37 14.63 36.97
CA ILE A 685 58.69 14.16 35.61
C ILE A 685 60.20 13.87 35.40
N GLY A 686 60.54 12.63 35.03
CA GLY A 686 61.89 12.10 34.68
C GLY A 686 62.17 11.98 33.16
N SER A 687 63.04 11.06 32.69
CA SER A 687 63.42 10.98 31.25
C SER A 687 63.97 9.61 30.78
N THR A 688 63.71 9.22 29.53
CA THR A 688 64.18 7.96 28.88
C THR A 688 64.67 8.17 27.42
N PRO A 689 65.54 7.28 26.86
CA PRO A 689 66.03 7.35 25.47
C PRO A 689 64.98 6.98 24.39
N ASN A 690 65.41 6.92 23.11
CA ASN A 690 64.58 6.45 21.98
C ASN A 690 65.19 5.27 21.20
N GLN A 691 64.33 4.34 20.77
CA GLN A 691 64.63 3.19 19.89
C GLN A 691 63.82 3.29 18.58
N PRO A 692 64.41 3.00 17.39
CA PRO A 692 63.67 3.08 16.13
C PRO A 692 62.57 2.01 15.96
N PRO A 693 61.52 2.31 15.20
CA PRO A 693 60.41 1.41 14.94
C PRO A 693 60.74 0.26 13.97
N VAL A 694 59.89 -0.76 13.96
CA VAL A 694 60.00 -1.95 13.10
C VAL A 694 58.92 -1.93 12.01
N ALA A 695 59.33 -1.70 10.75
CA ALA A 695 58.45 -1.83 9.59
C ALA A 695 58.06 -3.29 9.33
N ARG A 696 56.77 -3.52 9.03
CA ARG A 696 56.23 -4.80 8.56
C ARG A 696 55.35 -4.58 7.32
N PRO A 697 55.88 -4.65 6.09
CA PRO A 697 55.15 -4.33 4.85
C PRO A 697 54.08 -5.36 4.44
N GLY A 698 53.83 -6.40 5.24
CA GLY A 698 52.91 -7.50 4.91
C GLY A 698 53.34 -8.32 3.68
N GLY A 699 52.36 -8.92 3.01
CA GLY A 699 52.54 -9.73 1.81
C GLY A 699 53.13 -11.13 2.03
N PRO A 700 53.54 -11.83 0.95
CA PRO A 700 53.55 -11.38 -0.45
C PRO A 700 52.15 -11.11 -0.98
N TYR A 701 52.03 -10.07 -1.81
CA TYR A 701 50.77 -9.64 -2.42
C TYR A 701 50.62 -10.23 -3.82
N THR A 702 49.37 -10.45 -4.22
CA THR A 702 49.00 -10.79 -5.60
C THR A 702 47.98 -9.79 -6.12
N GLY A 703 47.97 -9.57 -7.43
CA GLY A 703 47.08 -8.63 -8.09
C GLY A 703 47.02 -8.87 -9.60
N VAL A 704 46.36 -7.97 -10.30
CA VAL A 704 46.17 -8.00 -11.75
C VAL A 704 46.50 -6.64 -12.35
N ALA A 705 47.02 -6.60 -13.58
CA ALA A 705 47.36 -5.32 -14.22
C ALA A 705 46.11 -4.45 -14.40
N GLY A 706 46.19 -3.18 -13.98
CA GLY A 706 45.06 -2.25 -13.90
C GLY A 706 44.19 -2.41 -12.64
N GLY A 707 44.38 -3.48 -11.86
CA GLY A 707 43.70 -3.68 -10.58
C GLY A 707 44.41 -2.98 -9.42
N THR A 708 43.62 -2.53 -8.43
CA THR A 708 44.13 -1.95 -7.19
C THR A 708 44.62 -3.04 -6.23
N VAL A 709 45.90 -3.03 -5.90
CA VAL A 709 46.47 -3.81 -4.80
C VAL A 709 46.38 -2.99 -3.52
N GLN A 710 45.84 -3.62 -2.47
CA GLN A 710 45.80 -3.09 -1.11
C GLN A 710 47.05 -3.56 -0.37
N PHE A 711 47.81 -2.63 0.21
CA PHE A 711 48.94 -2.93 1.07
C PHE A 711 48.57 -2.74 2.53
N ASP A 712 49.25 -3.44 3.43
CA ASP A 712 49.01 -3.35 4.86
C ASP A 712 50.33 -3.37 5.64
N GLY A 713 50.67 -2.21 6.18
CA GLY A 713 51.80 -1.98 7.07
C GLY A 713 51.40 -1.89 8.53
N SER A 714 50.11 -2.05 8.89
CA SER A 714 49.58 -1.76 10.24
C SER A 714 50.19 -2.60 11.36
N ALA A 715 50.77 -3.76 11.02
CA ALA A 715 51.55 -4.59 11.94
C ALA A 715 52.94 -3.99 12.32
N SER A 716 53.30 -2.85 11.76
CA SER A 716 54.52 -2.11 12.13
C SER A 716 54.38 -1.52 13.54
N SER A 717 55.46 -1.56 14.33
CA SER A 717 55.40 -1.27 15.76
C SER A 717 56.63 -0.52 16.25
N ASP A 718 56.45 0.48 17.12
CA ASP A 718 57.54 1.13 17.83
C ASP A 718 57.85 0.41 19.17
N PRO A 719 59.12 0.04 19.46
CA PRO A 719 59.48 -0.61 20.74
C PRO A 719 59.21 0.23 21.99
N ASP A 720 59.27 1.55 21.86
CA ASP A 720 59.10 2.51 22.94
C ASP A 720 57.67 3.12 22.96
N GLY A 721 56.80 2.72 22.00
CA GLY A 721 55.40 3.17 21.89
C GLY A 721 55.18 4.51 21.18
N ASN A 722 56.20 5.07 20.52
CA ASN A 722 56.17 6.41 19.91
C ASN A 722 55.27 6.48 18.68
N THR A 723 54.00 6.72 18.94
CA THR A 723 52.91 6.85 17.96
C THR A 723 52.51 8.31 17.77
N PRO A 724 51.87 8.68 16.63
CA PRO A 724 51.59 7.84 15.47
C PRO A 724 52.85 7.49 14.67
N LEU A 725 52.91 6.26 14.15
CA LEU A 725 53.87 5.93 13.09
C LEU A 725 53.47 6.63 11.80
N THR A 726 54.47 7.17 11.09
CA THR A 726 54.34 7.59 9.69
C THR A 726 54.90 6.49 8.79
N TYR A 727 54.33 6.34 7.59
CA TYR A 727 54.59 5.21 6.69
C TYR A 727 54.94 5.73 5.30
N ALA A 728 56.07 5.31 4.75
CA ALA A 728 56.53 5.67 3.40
C ALA A 728 56.79 4.39 2.58
N TRP A 729 56.08 4.27 1.46
CA TRP A 729 56.11 3.10 0.59
C TRP A 729 56.70 3.42 -0.79
N THR A 730 57.39 2.46 -1.39
CA THR A 730 57.74 2.46 -2.82
C THR A 730 57.32 1.13 -3.44
N PHE A 731 56.57 1.18 -4.55
CA PHE A 731 55.87 0.00 -5.09
C PHE A 731 56.69 -0.83 -6.09
N GLY A 732 57.90 -0.39 -6.45
CA GLY A 732 58.85 -1.14 -7.29
C GLY A 732 58.74 -0.88 -8.79
N ASP A 733 57.75 -0.12 -9.24
CA ASP A 733 57.55 0.35 -10.63
C ASP A 733 57.92 1.84 -10.83
N GLY A 734 58.30 2.53 -9.75
CA GLY A 734 58.58 3.97 -9.71
C GLY A 734 57.56 4.77 -8.92
N ALA A 735 56.40 4.20 -8.57
CA ALA A 735 55.40 4.85 -7.73
C ALA A 735 55.74 4.76 -6.23
N SER A 736 55.18 5.68 -5.45
CA SER A 736 55.32 5.79 -4.00
C SER A 736 53.99 6.08 -3.32
N GLY A 737 53.82 5.62 -2.08
CA GLY A 737 52.60 5.80 -1.29
C GLY A 737 52.88 6.13 0.18
N SER A 738 51.82 6.50 0.91
CA SER A 738 51.92 6.92 2.31
C SER A 738 50.71 6.48 3.14
N GLY A 739 50.92 6.26 4.44
CA GLY A 739 49.91 5.76 5.37
C GLY A 739 49.99 4.25 5.62
N ALA A 740 49.28 3.76 6.63
CA ALA A 740 49.38 2.37 7.07
C ALA A 740 48.87 1.37 6.03
N THR A 741 47.80 1.70 5.30
CA THR A 741 47.14 0.83 4.33
C THR A 741 46.93 1.55 2.99
N PRO A 742 47.98 1.77 2.18
CA PRO A 742 47.85 2.47 0.91
C PRO A 742 47.39 1.53 -0.21
N THR A 743 46.80 2.12 -1.24
CA THR A 743 46.51 1.48 -2.53
C THR A 743 47.62 1.75 -3.54
N HIS A 744 47.80 0.82 -4.49
CA HIS A 744 48.51 1.11 -5.74
C HIS A 744 47.92 0.32 -6.93
N VAL A 745 48.07 0.85 -8.14
CA VAL A 745 47.63 0.21 -9.39
C VAL A 745 48.83 0.01 -10.31
N TYR A 746 49.22 -1.24 -10.53
CA TYR A 746 50.28 -1.60 -11.47
C TYR A 746 49.70 -1.68 -12.88
N THR A 747 50.23 -0.90 -13.82
CA THR A 747 49.72 -0.86 -15.21
C THR A 747 50.25 -1.99 -16.10
N ALA A 748 51.24 -2.76 -15.63
CA ALA A 748 51.86 -3.85 -16.37
C ALA A 748 52.00 -5.11 -15.50
N THR A 749 52.06 -6.28 -16.14
CA THR A 749 52.26 -7.57 -15.48
C THR A 749 53.71 -7.76 -15.05
N GLY A 750 53.94 -8.48 -13.96
CA GLY A 750 55.28 -8.73 -13.42
C GLY A 750 55.30 -8.91 -11.90
N THR A 751 56.48 -9.18 -11.34
CA THR A 751 56.69 -9.20 -9.88
C THR A 751 57.50 -7.98 -9.48
N TYR A 752 56.92 -7.12 -8.65
CA TYR A 752 57.52 -5.89 -8.17
C TYR A 752 57.97 -6.04 -6.72
N THR A 753 59.09 -5.40 -6.35
CA THR A 753 59.57 -5.35 -4.97
C THR A 753 58.99 -4.12 -4.28
N VAL A 754 58.18 -4.34 -3.26
CA VAL A 754 57.52 -3.29 -2.49
C VAL A 754 58.30 -3.07 -1.21
N THR A 755 58.62 -1.82 -0.89
CA THR A 755 59.41 -1.44 0.28
C THR A 755 58.62 -0.51 1.19
N LEU A 756 58.68 -0.73 2.49
CA LEU A 756 58.16 0.15 3.54
C LEU A 756 59.31 0.65 4.44
N VAL A 757 59.29 1.94 4.76
CA VAL A 757 59.96 2.54 5.92
C VAL A 757 58.87 3.13 6.82
N VAL A 758 58.98 2.92 8.13
CA VAL A 758 58.16 3.64 9.12
C VAL A 758 59.01 4.55 9.97
N THR A 759 58.48 5.69 10.37
CA THR A 759 59.16 6.66 11.25
C THR A 759 58.27 7.00 12.42
N ASP A 760 58.83 6.98 13.63
CA ASP A 760 58.11 7.24 14.88
C ASP A 760 57.79 8.73 15.09
N SER A 761 57.02 9.05 16.14
CA SER A 761 56.69 10.43 16.50
C SER A 761 57.85 11.23 17.13
N ARG A 762 59.02 10.59 17.38
CA ARG A 762 60.26 11.21 17.84
C ARG A 762 61.31 11.38 16.71
N GLY A 763 60.97 11.03 15.46
CA GLY A 763 61.81 11.19 14.27
C GLY A 763 62.79 10.04 13.96
N ALA A 764 62.73 8.91 14.67
CA ALA A 764 63.53 7.73 14.37
C ALA A 764 62.86 6.86 13.29
N ALA A 765 63.61 6.54 12.23
CA ALA A 765 63.14 5.75 11.10
C ALA A 765 63.62 4.28 11.19
N SER A 766 62.77 3.36 10.74
CA SER A 766 63.10 1.94 10.60
C SER A 766 64.13 1.70 9.50
N SER A 767 64.83 0.57 9.57
CA SER A 767 65.43 0.00 8.35
C SER A 767 64.33 -0.25 7.30
N PRO A 768 64.62 -0.12 5.99
CA PRO A 768 63.67 -0.49 4.94
C PRO A 768 63.35 -1.99 4.99
N ALA A 769 62.07 -2.33 4.98
CA ALA A 769 61.59 -3.70 4.94
C ALA A 769 60.88 -3.97 3.61
N THR A 770 61.15 -5.12 2.98
CA THR A 770 60.70 -5.46 1.63
C THR A 770 59.77 -6.65 1.58
N THR A 771 58.80 -6.60 0.65
CA THR A 771 57.92 -7.71 0.27
C THR A 771 57.75 -7.71 -1.25
N THR A 772 56.95 -8.60 -1.82
CA THR A 772 56.67 -8.65 -3.27
C THR A 772 55.20 -8.45 -3.59
N ALA A 773 54.93 -7.85 -4.75
CA ALA A 773 53.61 -7.82 -5.37
C ALA A 773 53.69 -8.50 -6.74
N THR A 774 52.99 -9.63 -6.91
CA THR A 774 52.97 -10.38 -8.17
C THR A 774 51.68 -10.10 -8.93
N ILE A 775 51.83 -9.43 -10.07
CA ILE A 775 50.77 -8.86 -10.88
C ILE A 775 50.60 -9.72 -12.14
N GLY A 776 49.55 -10.54 -12.14
CA GLY A 776 49.14 -11.28 -13.33
C GLY A 776 48.49 -10.37 -14.36
N SER A 777 48.22 -10.91 -15.55
CA SER A 777 47.15 -10.36 -16.39
C SER A 777 45.82 -10.43 -15.62
N THR A 778 44.88 -9.53 -15.91
CA THR A 778 43.47 -9.79 -15.57
C THR A 778 43.08 -11.16 -16.12
N PRO A 779 42.60 -12.12 -15.29
CA PRO A 779 42.01 -13.34 -15.78
C PRO A 779 40.88 -12.96 -16.73
N ASN A 780 40.97 -13.38 -17.99
CA ASN A 780 40.00 -12.96 -19.00
C ASN A 780 38.61 -13.49 -18.61
N GLN A 781 37.73 -12.59 -18.16
CA GLN A 781 36.38 -12.99 -17.80
C GLN A 781 35.62 -13.33 -19.07
N PRO A 782 35.02 -14.53 -19.17
CA PRO A 782 34.29 -14.89 -20.37
C PRO A 782 33.11 -13.93 -20.57
N PRO A 783 32.86 -13.46 -21.80
CA PRO A 783 31.75 -12.56 -22.09
C PRO A 783 30.39 -13.18 -21.76
N VAL A 784 29.36 -12.36 -21.59
CA VAL A 784 28.00 -12.81 -21.30
C VAL A 784 27.19 -12.87 -22.59
N ALA A 785 26.91 -14.08 -23.08
CA ALA A 785 25.96 -14.30 -24.16
C ALA A 785 24.55 -13.91 -23.72
N ARG A 786 23.96 -12.93 -24.41
CA ARG A 786 22.55 -12.58 -24.31
C ARG A 786 21.92 -12.81 -25.69
N PRO A 787 21.39 -14.00 -25.99
CA PRO A 787 20.81 -14.32 -27.30
C PRO A 787 19.51 -13.57 -27.61
N GLY A 788 18.96 -12.79 -26.66
CA GLY A 788 17.65 -12.16 -26.77
C GLY A 788 16.49 -13.17 -26.74
N GLY A 789 15.34 -12.76 -27.28
CA GLY A 789 14.13 -13.58 -27.34
C GLY A 789 13.35 -13.63 -26.00
N PRO A 790 12.41 -14.58 -25.85
CA PRO A 790 12.10 -15.68 -26.77
C PRO A 790 11.66 -15.17 -28.14
N TYR A 791 12.05 -15.89 -29.20
CA TYR A 791 11.73 -15.53 -30.56
C TYR A 791 10.51 -16.27 -31.06
N ALA A 792 9.58 -15.50 -31.60
CA ALA A 792 8.62 -15.99 -32.56
C ALA A 792 9.26 -15.92 -33.96
N GLY A 793 8.95 -16.85 -34.85
CA GLY A 793 9.60 -17.05 -36.15
C GLY A 793 8.75 -17.76 -37.23
N VAL A 794 8.28 -17.10 -38.30
CA VAL A 794 7.40 -17.70 -39.30
C VAL A 794 8.24 -18.58 -40.25
N ALA A 795 8.30 -19.89 -39.96
CA ALA A 795 9.17 -20.95 -40.55
C ALA A 795 9.23 -21.03 -42.10
N GLY A 796 10.10 -20.26 -42.75
CA GLY A 796 10.14 -20.15 -44.21
C GLY A 796 10.14 -18.70 -44.67
N SER A 797 9.58 -17.80 -43.87
CA SER A 797 10.26 -16.52 -43.65
C SER A 797 11.44 -16.71 -42.68
N THR A 798 12.19 -15.63 -42.45
CA THR A 798 13.43 -15.66 -41.68
C THR A 798 13.27 -14.98 -40.32
N VAL A 799 13.72 -15.63 -39.26
CA VAL A 799 13.78 -15.06 -37.92
C VAL A 799 15.04 -14.20 -37.80
N GLN A 800 14.87 -12.96 -37.35
CA GLN A 800 16.00 -12.09 -37.00
C GLN A 800 16.33 -12.30 -35.53
N PHE A 801 17.51 -12.85 -35.25
CA PHE A 801 18.03 -12.97 -33.89
C PHE A 801 18.86 -11.72 -33.56
N ASP A 802 18.79 -11.26 -32.31
CA ASP A 802 19.62 -10.17 -31.82
C ASP A 802 20.38 -10.60 -30.55
N GLY A 803 21.69 -10.80 -30.73
CA GLY A 803 22.65 -11.03 -29.66
C GLY A 803 23.45 -9.79 -29.28
N SER A 804 23.18 -8.61 -29.86
CA SER A 804 23.99 -7.39 -29.68
C SER A 804 24.04 -6.87 -28.24
N ALA A 805 23.07 -7.26 -27.40
CA ALA A 805 23.09 -7.04 -25.97
C ALA A 805 24.15 -7.87 -25.21
N SER A 806 24.83 -8.81 -25.88
CA SER A 806 25.95 -9.57 -25.31
C SER A 806 27.15 -8.66 -25.05
N SER A 807 27.77 -8.80 -23.88
CA SER A 807 28.81 -7.87 -23.43
C SER A 807 29.98 -8.59 -22.76
N ASP A 808 31.19 -8.06 -22.96
CA ASP A 808 32.40 -8.50 -22.26
C ASP A 808 32.57 -7.71 -20.96
N PRO A 809 32.64 -8.35 -19.77
CA PRO A 809 32.85 -7.66 -18.50
C PRO A 809 34.17 -6.87 -18.44
N ASP A 810 35.19 -7.33 -19.16
CA ASP A 810 36.53 -6.74 -19.22
C ASP A 810 36.71 -5.82 -20.45
N GLY A 811 35.68 -5.63 -21.30
CA GLY A 811 35.67 -4.74 -22.47
C GLY A 811 36.36 -5.27 -23.75
N ASN A 812 36.69 -6.56 -23.83
CA ASN A 812 37.49 -7.18 -24.89
C ASN A 812 36.74 -7.29 -26.23
N THR A 813 36.76 -6.19 -26.98
CA THR A 813 36.09 -6.04 -28.27
C THR A 813 37.06 -6.17 -29.45
N PRO A 814 36.59 -6.52 -30.67
CA PRO A 814 35.22 -6.92 -30.99
C PRO A 814 34.87 -8.30 -30.44
N LEU A 815 33.62 -8.47 -29.99
CA LEU A 815 33.08 -9.80 -29.72
C LEU A 815 32.86 -10.55 -31.04
N THR A 816 33.14 -11.84 -31.02
CA THR A 816 32.71 -12.80 -32.04
C THR A 816 31.53 -13.59 -31.51
N TYR A 817 30.61 -13.99 -32.40
CA TYR A 817 29.32 -14.58 -32.05
C TYR A 817 29.16 -15.89 -32.81
N ALA A 818 28.86 -16.97 -32.11
CA ALA A 818 28.62 -18.30 -32.66
C ALA A 818 27.28 -18.83 -32.16
N TRP A 819 26.34 -19.00 -33.09
CA TRP A 819 24.98 -19.45 -32.81
C TRP A 819 24.79 -20.89 -33.28
N THR A 820 24.05 -21.69 -32.51
CA THR A 820 23.47 -22.96 -32.96
C THR A 820 21.95 -22.86 -32.84
N PHE A 821 21.23 -23.03 -33.93
CA PHE A 821 19.80 -22.68 -33.99
C PHE A 821 18.85 -23.78 -33.48
N GLY A 822 19.38 -24.93 -33.05
CA GLY A 822 18.63 -26.05 -32.47
C GLY A 822 18.13 -27.10 -33.47
N ASP A 823 18.14 -26.77 -34.77
CA ASP A 823 17.82 -27.65 -35.90
C ASP A 823 19.05 -28.31 -36.56
N GLY A 824 20.25 -27.94 -36.09
CA GLY A 824 21.55 -28.35 -36.65
C GLY A 824 22.22 -27.28 -37.51
N ALA A 825 21.54 -26.18 -37.83
CA ALA A 825 22.15 -25.01 -38.47
C ALA A 825 22.95 -24.17 -37.47
N THR A 826 23.91 -23.41 -37.98
CA THR A 826 24.75 -22.50 -37.20
C THR A 826 24.86 -21.14 -37.86
N GLY A 827 25.08 -20.10 -37.06
CA GLY A 827 25.16 -18.71 -37.51
C GLY A 827 26.32 -17.97 -36.86
N THR A 828 26.73 -16.85 -37.45
CA THR A 828 27.77 -15.96 -36.89
C THR A 828 27.40 -14.49 -37.08
N GLY A 829 27.96 -13.63 -36.22
CA GLY A 829 27.61 -12.20 -36.14
C GLY A 829 26.58 -11.90 -35.04
N ALA A 830 26.47 -10.61 -34.68
CA ALA A 830 25.63 -10.15 -33.58
C ALA A 830 24.13 -10.31 -33.87
N THR A 831 23.70 -10.06 -35.10
CA THR A 831 22.30 -10.11 -35.54
C THR A 831 22.13 -11.05 -36.73
N PRO A 832 22.22 -12.39 -36.55
CA PRO A 832 22.07 -13.32 -37.65
C PRO A 832 20.59 -13.55 -37.98
N ALA A 833 20.34 -13.82 -39.25
CA ALA A 833 19.02 -14.20 -39.75
C ALA A 833 19.01 -15.72 -40.00
N HIS A 834 18.05 -16.45 -39.44
CA HIS A 834 17.86 -17.88 -39.74
C HIS A 834 16.39 -18.22 -39.96
N GLY A 835 16.10 -18.87 -41.09
CA GLY A 835 14.77 -19.30 -41.47
C GLY A 835 14.67 -20.81 -41.35
N TYR A 836 13.90 -21.29 -40.39
CA TYR A 836 13.67 -22.72 -40.23
C TYR A 836 12.71 -23.19 -41.32
N ALA A 837 13.07 -24.21 -42.08
CA ALA A 837 12.17 -24.88 -43.01
C ALA A 837 11.14 -25.79 -42.28
N ALA A 838 11.05 -25.69 -40.96
CA ALA A 838 10.21 -26.50 -40.10
C ALA A 838 9.81 -25.72 -38.85
N ALA A 839 8.56 -25.89 -38.44
CA ALA A 839 8.00 -25.45 -37.17
C ALA A 839 8.41 -26.40 -36.06
N GLY A 840 8.41 -25.86 -34.84
CA GLY A 840 8.94 -26.49 -33.64
C GLY A 840 9.55 -25.46 -32.72
N THR A 841 9.66 -25.81 -31.44
CA THR A 841 10.40 -25.00 -30.47
C THR A 841 11.87 -25.44 -30.50
N TYR A 842 12.73 -24.63 -31.11
CA TYR A 842 14.16 -24.89 -31.19
C TYR A 842 14.92 -24.17 -30.07
N SER A 843 15.83 -24.90 -29.42
CA SER A 843 16.73 -24.34 -28.39
C SER A 843 17.88 -23.60 -29.06
N VAL A 844 17.69 -22.31 -29.32
CA VAL A 844 18.70 -21.43 -29.88
C VAL A 844 19.73 -21.12 -28.79
N THR A 845 21.00 -21.34 -29.14
CA THR A 845 22.12 -21.17 -28.20
C THR A 845 23.15 -20.24 -28.81
N LEU A 846 23.51 -19.18 -28.09
CA LEU A 846 24.61 -18.28 -28.42
C LEU A 846 25.81 -18.56 -27.51
N VAL A 847 26.98 -18.74 -28.12
CA VAL A 847 28.27 -18.52 -27.45
C VAL A 847 28.91 -17.29 -28.07
N VAL A 848 29.31 -16.33 -27.23
CA VAL A 848 30.19 -15.22 -27.67
C VAL A 848 31.62 -15.49 -27.21
N THR A 849 32.59 -15.11 -28.04
CA THR A 849 34.03 -15.25 -27.75
C THR A 849 34.70 -13.90 -27.93
N ASP A 850 35.47 -13.48 -26.93
CA ASP A 850 36.10 -12.16 -26.88
C ASP A 850 37.45 -12.08 -27.64
N SER A 851 38.02 -10.87 -27.74
CA SER A 851 39.26 -10.63 -28.49
C SER A 851 40.55 -11.17 -27.84
N ARG A 852 40.51 -11.60 -26.57
CA ARG A 852 41.55 -12.39 -25.87
C ARG A 852 41.25 -13.90 -25.89
N GLY A 853 40.07 -14.31 -26.35
CA GLY A 853 39.73 -15.70 -26.68
C GLY A 853 39.10 -16.54 -25.57
N ALA A 854 38.49 -15.95 -24.54
CA ALA A 854 37.57 -16.70 -23.68
C ALA A 854 36.16 -16.72 -24.30
N SER A 855 35.41 -17.77 -24.00
CA SER A 855 34.07 -17.99 -24.53
C SER A 855 33.05 -17.98 -23.40
N SER A 856 31.90 -17.38 -23.66
CA SER A 856 30.78 -17.34 -22.74
C SER A 856 30.33 -18.74 -22.30
N ALA A 857 29.65 -18.81 -21.16
CA ALA A 857 28.66 -19.88 -20.97
C ALA A 857 27.63 -19.80 -22.12
N PRO A 858 27.10 -20.93 -22.63
CA PRO A 858 26.13 -20.88 -23.72
C PRO A 858 24.81 -20.25 -23.23
N GLY A 859 24.47 -19.07 -23.76
CA GLY A 859 23.21 -18.41 -23.47
C GLY A 859 22.10 -19.03 -24.33
N THR A 860 21.07 -19.58 -23.70
CA THR A 860 19.96 -20.25 -24.39
C THR A 860 18.70 -19.39 -24.44
N THR A 861 17.93 -19.55 -25.51
CA THR A 861 16.60 -18.96 -25.71
C THR A 861 15.78 -19.87 -26.62
N SER A 862 14.46 -19.76 -26.61
CA SER A 862 13.60 -20.52 -27.50
C SER A 862 13.29 -19.72 -28.77
N ALA A 863 13.35 -20.37 -29.92
CA ALA A 863 12.66 -19.90 -31.12
C ALA A 863 11.48 -20.84 -31.40
N THR A 864 10.26 -20.33 -31.45
CA THR A 864 9.02 -21.10 -31.59
C THR A 864 8.31 -20.66 -32.86
N ILE A 865 8.07 -21.57 -33.82
CA ILE A 865 8.26 -21.23 -35.25
C ILE A 865 7.08 -21.48 -36.26
N ALA A 866 6.09 -20.58 -36.40
CA ALA A 866 5.26 -20.17 -37.59
C ALA A 866 4.17 -20.96 -38.40
N THR A 867 3.14 -20.26 -39.03
CA THR A 867 2.43 -20.49 -40.35
C THR A 867 1.74 -19.23 -41.12
N ALA A 868 0.46 -19.02 -41.61
CA ALA A 868 -0.08 -17.87 -42.49
C ALA A 868 -1.49 -16.95 -42.35
N PRO A 869 -1.81 -15.64 -41.85
CA PRO A 869 -2.85 -14.70 -42.46
C PRO A 869 -2.62 -13.22 -42.97
N PRO A 870 -3.65 -12.56 -43.60
CA PRO A 870 -3.62 -11.23 -44.29
C PRO A 870 -4.86 -10.25 -44.14
N PRO A 871 -4.93 -9.00 -44.71
CA PRO A 871 -5.30 -7.73 -43.97
C PRO A 871 -6.28 -6.57 -44.56
N PRO A 872 -7.45 -6.07 -43.95
CA PRO A 872 -7.80 -4.74 -43.27
C PRO A 872 -9.12 -4.51 -42.31
N PRO A 873 -9.66 -3.29 -41.85
CA PRO A 873 -10.80 -2.94 -40.86
C PRO A 873 -12.06 -2.01 -41.27
N THR A 874 -13.12 -1.63 -40.47
CA THR A 874 -14.28 -0.67 -40.86
C THR A 874 -15.24 0.13 -39.85
N ASP A 875 -15.34 1.49 -39.85
CA ASP A 875 -16.20 2.48 -39.06
C ASP A 875 -17.78 2.38 -39.10
N SER A 876 -18.74 3.15 -38.50
CA SER A 876 -18.98 4.29 -37.55
C SER A 876 -19.06 3.87 -36.10
N ALA A 877 -17.93 3.94 -35.39
CA ALA A 877 -17.76 3.24 -34.11
C ALA A 877 -18.26 1.78 -34.19
N VAL A 878 -18.26 1.17 -35.39
CA VAL A 878 -19.00 -0.07 -35.62
C VAL A 878 -18.22 -1.18 -34.94
N THR A 879 -18.93 -1.86 -34.05
CA THR A 879 -18.45 -3.09 -33.46
C THR A 879 -18.68 -4.22 -34.46
N LEU A 880 -17.58 -4.81 -34.92
CA LEU A 880 -17.60 -6.16 -35.49
C LEU A 880 -17.29 -7.16 -34.38
N ILE A 881 -18.14 -8.18 -34.23
CA ILE A 881 -17.89 -9.33 -33.37
C ILE A 881 -17.56 -10.53 -34.24
N VAL A 882 -16.39 -11.11 -34.06
CA VAL A 882 -15.80 -11.96 -35.08
C VAL A 882 -15.21 -13.24 -34.50
N ALA A 883 -15.41 -14.34 -35.22
CA ALA A 883 -14.96 -15.69 -34.88
C ALA A 883 -14.90 -16.61 -36.10
N SER A 884 -14.21 -17.74 -35.92
CA SER A 884 -14.12 -18.88 -36.83
C SER A 884 -14.18 -20.19 -36.05
N ASN A 885 -14.34 -21.31 -36.75
CA ASN A 885 -14.31 -22.66 -36.20
C ASN A 885 -15.35 -22.84 -35.07
N ILE A 886 -16.60 -22.65 -35.47
CA ILE A 886 -17.80 -22.56 -34.63
C ILE A 886 -18.85 -23.60 -35.06
N ALA A 887 -19.75 -23.91 -34.13
CA ALA A 887 -20.87 -24.84 -34.33
C ALA A 887 -20.43 -26.29 -34.63
N SER A 888 -19.44 -26.77 -33.87
CA SER A 888 -19.04 -28.17 -33.78
C SER A 888 -20.02 -28.97 -32.92
N CYS A 889 -21.15 -29.33 -33.54
CA CYS A 889 -22.23 -30.22 -33.10
C CYS A 889 -22.08 -30.84 -31.69
N GLY A 890 -22.51 -30.12 -30.66
CA GLY A 890 -22.57 -30.62 -29.27
C GLY A 890 -21.41 -30.20 -28.37
N SER A 891 -20.45 -29.39 -28.85
CA SER A 891 -19.50 -28.70 -28.00
C SER A 891 -20.20 -27.64 -27.12
N PRO A 892 -20.03 -27.65 -25.79
CA PRO A 892 -20.53 -26.57 -24.92
C PRO A 892 -19.86 -25.22 -25.21
N ARG A 893 -18.68 -25.22 -25.85
CA ARG A 893 -17.91 -24.00 -26.14
C ARG A 893 -18.60 -23.11 -27.17
N ASP A 894 -19.24 -23.70 -28.18
CA ASP A 894 -19.98 -22.95 -29.21
C ASP A 894 -21.11 -22.11 -28.61
N GLU A 895 -21.73 -22.60 -27.54
CA GLU A 895 -22.77 -21.87 -26.82
C GLU A 895 -22.17 -20.82 -25.87
N LEU A 896 -21.05 -21.10 -25.21
CA LEU A 896 -20.35 -20.14 -24.36
C LEU A 896 -19.76 -18.96 -25.16
N THR A 897 -19.33 -19.17 -26.41
CA THR A 897 -18.89 -18.09 -27.31
C THR A 897 -20.08 -17.37 -27.95
N ALA A 898 -21.17 -18.07 -28.31
CA ALA A 898 -22.42 -17.43 -28.73
C ALA A 898 -23.01 -16.52 -27.63
N GLN A 899 -22.88 -16.88 -26.35
CA GLN A 899 -23.33 -16.05 -25.23
C GLN A 899 -22.61 -14.70 -25.11
N LEU A 900 -21.38 -14.58 -25.63
CA LEU A 900 -20.72 -13.28 -25.73
C LEU A 900 -21.51 -12.36 -26.67
N LEU A 901 -21.96 -12.87 -27.83
CA LEU A 901 -22.75 -12.13 -28.80
C LEU A 901 -24.09 -11.65 -28.24
N ASP A 902 -24.75 -12.40 -27.34
CA ASP A 902 -25.99 -11.95 -26.68
C ASP A 902 -25.81 -10.62 -25.92
N SER A 903 -24.60 -10.34 -25.43
CA SER A 903 -24.25 -9.10 -24.72
C SER A 903 -23.56 -8.04 -25.60
N LEU A 904 -23.01 -8.45 -26.76
CA LEU A 904 -22.20 -7.61 -27.63
C LEU A 904 -22.98 -7.15 -28.88
N PRO A 905 -23.52 -5.92 -28.91
CA PRO A 905 -24.16 -5.35 -30.10
C PRO A 905 -23.12 -5.05 -31.20
N GLY A 906 -23.57 -5.01 -32.45
CA GLY A 906 -22.71 -4.84 -33.62
C GLY A 906 -23.04 -5.81 -34.75
N THR A 907 -22.32 -5.70 -35.87
CA THR A 907 -22.37 -6.70 -36.94
C THR A 907 -21.50 -7.89 -36.56
N VAL A 908 -21.87 -9.10 -36.98
CA VAL A 908 -21.08 -10.31 -36.74
C VAL A 908 -20.43 -10.73 -38.06
N LEU A 909 -19.13 -11.05 -38.04
CA LEU A 909 -18.47 -11.71 -39.18
C LEU A 909 -18.05 -13.12 -38.77
N THR A 910 -18.43 -14.11 -39.59
CA THR A 910 -17.88 -15.46 -39.51
C THR A 910 -16.83 -15.64 -40.59
N LEU A 911 -15.67 -16.20 -40.24
CA LEU A 911 -14.45 -16.17 -41.06
C LEU A 911 -14.19 -17.48 -41.81
N GLY A 912 -15.26 -18.16 -42.19
CA GLY A 912 -15.27 -19.53 -42.70
C GLY A 912 -15.44 -20.57 -41.60
N ASP A 913 -15.71 -21.79 -42.04
CA ASP A 913 -15.94 -22.97 -41.18
C ASP A 913 -16.94 -22.65 -40.05
N ALA A 914 -18.02 -21.98 -40.48
CA ALA A 914 -19.11 -21.53 -39.64
C ALA A 914 -20.07 -22.67 -39.21
N VAL A 915 -19.85 -23.89 -39.70
CA VAL A 915 -20.47 -25.12 -39.17
C VAL A 915 -19.67 -26.35 -39.58
N PHE A 916 -19.60 -27.36 -38.71
CA PHE A 916 -18.98 -28.66 -38.98
C PHE A 916 -20.04 -29.78 -39.06
N PRO A 917 -19.89 -30.84 -39.89
CA PRO A 917 -18.80 -31.08 -40.85
C PRO A 917 -18.96 -30.34 -42.18
N ASP A 918 -20.18 -29.91 -42.53
CA ASP A 918 -20.44 -29.14 -43.74
C ASP A 918 -21.75 -28.33 -43.66
N ALA A 919 -22.01 -27.51 -44.68
CA ALA A 919 -23.18 -26.63 -44.77
C ALA A 919 -24.57 -27.34 -44.74
N SER A 920 -24.66 -28.68 -44.75
CA SER A 920 -25.91 -29.37 -44.42
C SER A 920 -26.27 -29.32 -42.94
N ALA A 921 -25.30 -29.07 -42.05
CA ALA A 921 -25.46 -29.09 -40.60
C ALA A 921 -25.86 -27.74 -39.97
N TYR A 922 -25.99 -26.66 -40.75
CA TYR A 922 -26.35 -25.32 -40.23
C TYR A 922 -27.60 -25.35 -39.32
N THR A 923 -28.65 -26.05 -39.72
CA THR A 923 -29.91 -26.14 -38.93
C THR A 923 -29.85 -27.06 -37.72
N THR A 924 -28.82 -27.91 -37.61
CA THR A 924 -28.67 -28.88 -36.52
C THR A 924 -27.59 -28.49 -35.51
N CYS A 925 -26.61 -27.67 -35.90
CA CYS A 925 -25.43 -27.36 -35.08
C CYS A 925 -25.15 -25.87 -34.94
N TYR A 926 -25.46 -25.03 -35.94
CA TYR A 926 -25.33 -23.57 -35.83
C TYR A 926 -26.59 -22.92 -35.26
N ASP A 927 -27.78 -23.30 -35.76
CA ASP A 927 -29.07 -22.78 -35.27
C ASP A 927 -29.29 -22.89 -33.74
N PRO A 928 -28.87 -23.98 -33.05
CA PRO A 928 -29.02 -24.08 -31.59
C PRO A 928 -28.18 -23.09 -30.78
N SER A 929 -27.05 -22.62 -31.31
CA SER A 929 -26.13 -21.68 -30.65
C SER A 929 -26.10 -20.34 -31.39
N TRP A 930 -25.18 -20.18 -32.34
CA TRP A 930 -24.89 -18.93 -33.04
C TRP A 930 -26.02 -18.42 -33.96
N GLY A 931 -26.90 -19.30 -34.44
CA GLY A 931 -27.98 -18.95 -35.39
C GLY A 931 -28.99 -17.93 -34.86
N ARG A 932 -29.10 -17.75 -33.53
CA ARG A 932 -29.87 -16.64 -32.94
C ARG A 932 -29.37 -15.25 -33.37
N HIS A 933 -28.11 -15.14 -33.80
CA HIS A 933 -27.52 -13.90 -34.33
C HIS A 933 -27.55 -13.79 -35.87
N LYS A 934 -28.08 -14.78 -36.60
CA LYS A 934 -28.13 -14.83 -38.08
C LYS A 934 -28.62 -13.54 -38.75
N ALA A 935 -29.50 -12.78 -38.10
CA ALA A 935 -30.02 -11.51 -38.61
C ALA A 935 -28.96 -10.40 -38.78
N ARG A 936 -27.79 -10.52 -38.13
CA ARG A 936 -26.68 -9.56 -38.16
C ARG A 936 -25.32 -10.18 -38.53
N THR A 937 -25.29 -11.46 -38.91
CA THR A 937 -24.06 -12.17 -39.30
C THR A 937 -23.87 -12.17 -40.81
N TYR A 938 -22.69 -11.77 -41.29
CA TYR A 938 -22.24 -11.94 -42.66
C TYR A 938 -21.20 -13.05 -42.72
N ASN A 939 -21.28 -13.91 -43.75
CA ASN A 939 -20.41 -15.08 -43.85
C ASN A 939 -19.27 -14.86 -44.86
N THR A 940 -18.06 -15.17 -44.40
CA THR A 940 -16.88 -15.49 -45.22
C THR A 940 -16.87 -17.01 -45.38
N LEU A 941 -16.54 -17.55 -46.56
CA LEU A 941 -16.62 -19.00 -46.78
C LEU A 941 -15.29 -19.71 -46.46
N GLY A 942 -15.35 -20.76 -45.65
CA GLY A 942 -14.25 -21.67 -45.39
C GLY A 942 -14.28 -22.93 -46.26
N ASN A 943 -13.46 -23.93 -45.94
CA ASN A 943 -13.46 -25.20 -46.68
C ASN A 943 -14.60 -26.15 -46.27
N HIS A 944 -15.07 -26.11 -45.02
CA HIS A 944 -16.21 -26.90 -44.56
C HIS A 944 -17.56 -26.35 -45.06
N ASP A 945 -17.65 -25.07 -45.43
CA ASP A 945 -18.85 -24.48 -46.04
C ASP A 945 -19.28 -25.13 -47.39
N TYR A 946 -18.45 -25.99 -48.01
CA TYR A 946 -18.68 -26.58 -49.33
C TYR A 946 -19.39 -27.95 -49.29
N TYR A 947 -20.73 -27.97 -49.23
CA TYR A 947 -21.48 -29.22 -49.34
C TYR A 947 -21.39 -29.84 -50.75
N ASN A 948 -20.88 -31.07 -50.85
CA ASN A 948 -20.61 -31.77 -52.12
C ASN A 948 -19.81 -30.94 -53.16
N GLY A 949 -18.93 -30.04 -52.69
CA GLY A 949 -18.17 -29.13 -53.56
C GLY A 949 -18.98 -27.97 -54.14
N HIS A 950 -20.13 -27.64 -53.56
CA HIS A 950 -20.98 -26.51 -53.96
C HIS A 950 -21.36 -25.63 -52.77
N VAL A 951 -21.21 -24.31 -52.93
CA VAL A 951 -21.59 -23.31 -51.91
C VAL A 951 -23.09 -23.02 -51.87
N SER A 952 -23.92 -23.77 -52.62
CA SER A 952 -25.36 -23.49 -52.68
C SER A 952 -26.04 -23.63 -51.32
N GLY A 953 -25.64 -24.62 -50.50
CA GLY A 953 -26.17 -24.77 -49.14
C GLY A 953 -25.89 -23.56 -48.24
N VAL A 954 -24.73 -22.92 -48.40
CA VAL A 954 -24.37 -21.66 -47.72
C VAL A 954 -25.35 -20.56 -48.09
N TRP A 955 -25.56 -20.34 -49.40
CA TRP A 955 -26.47 -19.29 -49.87
C TRP A 955 -27.94 -19.62 -49.58
N ASP A 956 -28.34 -20.89 -49.64
CA ASP A 956 -29.70 -21.34 -49.35
C ASP A 956 -30.03 -21.19 -47.85
N TYR A 957 -29.03 -21.14 -46.96
CA TYR A 957 -29.19 -20.75 -45.54
C TYR A 957 -29.02 -19.24 -45.29
N TRP A 958 -27.97 -18.61 -45.80
CA TRP A 958 -27.58 -17.21 -45.50
C TRP A 958 -28.26 -16.14 -46.37
N GLY A 959 -28.70 -16.51 -47.57
CA GLY A 959 -29.15 -15.59 -48.61
C GLY A 959 -28.05 -14.58 -49.00
N ASP A 960 -28.46 -13.34 -49.24
CA ASP A 960 -27.57 -12.26 -49.68
C ASP A 960 -26.43 -11.93 -48.69
N ARG A 961 -26.48 -12.42 -47.43
CA ARG A 961 -25.38 -12.30 -46.45
C ARG A 961 -24.20 -13.24 -46.69
N ALA A 962 -24.26 -14.07 -47.74
CA ALA A 962 -23.12 -14.80 -48.32
C ALA A 962 -22.74 -14.25 -49.72
N GLY A 963 -23.22 -13.05 -50.07
CA GLY A 963 -22.97 -12.40 -51.36
C GLY A 963 -23.73 -13.04 -52.53
N PRO A 964 -23.29 -12.77 -53.78
CA PRO A 964 -23.89 -13.34 -54.98
C PRO A 964 -23.82 -14.87 -55.00
N ARG A 965 -24.96 -15.50 -55.31
CA ARG A 965 -25.11 -16.96 -55.34
C ARG A 965 -24.04 -17.61 -56.23
N ASN A 966 -23.36 -18.61 -55.69
CA ASN A 966 -22.24 -19.36 -56.30
C ASN A 966 -20.90 -18.60 -56.47
N LEU A 967 -20.74 -17.38 -55.96
CA LEU A 967 -19.44 -16.66 -55.98
C LEU A 967 -18.76 -16.62 -54.61
N GLY A 968 -19.48 -16.20 -53.57
CA GLY A 968 -18.92 -16.12 -52.20
C GLY A 968 -17.91 -14.99 -51.98
N TYR A 969 -17.74 -14.07 -52.93
CA TYR A 969 -17.01 -12.82 -52.78
C TYR A 969 -17.91 -11.62 -53.10
N TYR A 970 -17.76 -10.54 -52.34
CA TYR A 970 -18.62 -9.35 -52.36
C TYR A 970 -17.99 -8.19 -51.57
N SER A 971 -18.54 -6.99 -51.69
CA SER A 971 -18.17 -5.83 -50.87
C SER A 971 -19.42 -5.10 -50.36
N PHE A 972 -19.31 -4.41 -49.23
CA PHE A 972 -20.38 -3.64 -48.60
C PHE A 972 -19.84 -2.54 -47.67
N ASP A 973 -20.42 -1.35 -47.74
CA ASP A 973 -20.06 -0.26 -46.83
C ASP A 973 -20.64 -0.51 -45.43
N VAL A 974 -19.81 -0.27 -44.41
CA VAL A 974 -20.22 -0.21 -43.00
C VAL A 974 -19.67 1.12 -42.46
N GLY A 975 -20.58 1.98 -42.01
CA GLY A 975 -20.29 3.38 -41.66
C GLY A 975 -19.45 4.12 -42.70
N ALA A 976 -18.28 4.64 -42.27
CA ALA A 976 -17.36 5.39 -43.12
C ALA A 976 -16.20 4.56 -43.72
N TRP A 977 -16.22 3.23 -43.65
CA TRP A 977 -15.23 2.36 -44.33
C TRP A 977 -15.93 1.32 -45.22
N HIS A 978 -15.16 0.54 -45.96
CA HIS A 978 -15.63 -0.33 -47.04
C HIS A 978 -15.24 -1.79 -46.78
N ILE A 979 -16.19 -2.69 -46.47
CA ILE A 979 -15.91 -4.12 -46.24
C ILE A 979 -15.79 -4.84 -47.59
N ILE A 980 -14.74 -5.64 -47.75
CA ILE A 980 -14.54 -6.62 -48.82
C ILE A 980 -14.69 -8.03 -48.22
N VAL A 981 -15.12 -9.01 -48.99
CA VAL A 981 -15.13 -10.43 -48.62
C VAL A 981 -14.63 -11.19 -49.85
N LEU A 982 -13.55 -11.94 -49.69
CA LEU A 982 -12.90 -12.70 -50.76
C LEU A 982 -13.10 -14.20 -50.55
N ASN A 983 -13.27 -14.91 -51.66
CA ASN A 983 -13.30 -16.37 -51.67
C ASN A 983 -11.89 -16.88 -52.00
N SER A 984 -11.17 -17.33 -50.97
CA SER A 984 -9.81 -17.85 -51.06
C SER A 984 -9.73 -19.33 -51.48
N ASN A 985 -10.84 -19.94 -51.89
CA ASN A 985 -10.86 -21.35 -52.30
C ASN A 985 -10.72 -21.48 -53.83
N GLY A 986 -9.49 -21.26 -54.32
CA GLY A 986 -9.11 -21.29 -55.74
C GLY A 986 -9.47 -22.57 -56.50
N SER A 987 -9.73 -23.69 -55.80
CA SER A 987 -10.22 -24.94 -56.40
C SER A 987 -11.64 -24.85 -56.96
N PHE A 988 -12.45 -23.90 -56.46
CA PHE A 988 -13.82 -23.68 -56.90
C PHE A 988 -14.06 -22.28 -57.48
N VAL A 989 -13.32 -21.26 -57.01
CA VAL A 989 -13.46 -19.86 -57.46
C VAL A 989 -12.07 -19.27 -57.73
N PRO A 990 -11.64 -19.12 -59.00
CA PRO A 990 -10.31 -18.62 -59.33
C PRO A 990 -9.99 -17.22 -58.79
N ASP A 991 -8.76 -17.07 -58.31
CA ASP A 991 -8.26 -16.00 -57.43
C ASP A 991 -6.99 -15.30 -57.95
N GLY A 992 -6.15 -16.02 -58.70
CA GLY A 992 -4.90 -15.52 -59.30
C GLY A 992 -5.06 -14.32 -60.25
N ALA A 993 -3.95 -13.68 -60.60
CA ALA A 993 -3.93 -12.45 -61.39
C ALA A 993 -4.64 -12.59 -62.75
N GLY A 994 -5.55 -11.66 -63.06
CA GLY A 994 -6.39 -11.69 -64.26
C GLY A 994 -7.63 -12.60 -64.16
N SER A 995 -7.88 -13.25 -63.02
CA SER A 995 -9.14 -13.94 -62.72
C SER A 995 -10.33 -12.97 -62.64
N ALA A 996 -11.55 -13.50 -62.68
CA ALA A 996 -12.76 -12.68 -62.48
C ALA A 996 -12.78 -12.00 -61.10
N GLN A 997 -12.25 -12.64 -60.06
CA GLN A 997 -12.15 -12.10 -58.71
C GLN A 997 -11.03 -11.04 -58.60
N ASP A 998 -9.85 -11.25 -59.19
CA ASP A 998 -8.78 -10.24 -59.25
C ASP A 998 -9.19 -9.00 -60.03
N VAL A 999 -9.88 -9.15 -61.16
CA VAL A 999 -10.41 -8.03 -61.95
C VAL A 999 -11.54 -7.33 -61.20
N TRP A 1000 -12.41 -8.05 -60.49
CA TRP A 1000 -13.42 -7.42 -59.64
C TRP A 1000 -12.77 -6.59 -58.52
N LEU A 1001 -11.84 -7.18 -57.73
CA LEU A 1001 -11.15 -6.53 -56.63
C LEU A 1001 -10.41 -5.25 -57.05
N GLN A 1002 -9.77 -5.24 -58.22
CA GLN A 1002 -9.14 -4.02 -58.77
C GLN A 1002 -10.14 -2.90 -59.06
N ASN A 1003 -11.34 -3.23 -59.54
CA ASN A 1003 -12.39 -2.23 -59.81
C ASN A 1003 -13.06 -1.76 -58.52
N ASP A 1004 -13.24 -2.66 -57.54
CA ASP A 1004 -13.82 -2.42 -56.22
C ASP A 1004 -12.94 -1.45 -55.42
N LEU A 1005 -11.64 -1.76 -55.27
CA LEU A 1005 -10.64 -0.88 -54.65
C LEU A 1005 -10.50 0.48 -55.37
N ALA A 1006 -10.65 0.52 -56.71
CA ALA A 1006 -10.60 1.77 -57.47
C ALA A 1006 -11.90 2.59 -57.44
N ALA A 1007 -13.02 1.99 -57.03
CA ALA A 1007 -14.30 2.66 -56.81
C ALA A 1007 -14.51 3.08 -55.35
N ASN A 1008 -13.77 2.48 -54.42
CA ASN A 1008 -13.77 2.85 -53.01
C ASN A 1008 -13.41 4.34 -52.83
N SER A 1009 -14.20 5.03 -52.02
CA SER A 1009 -14.06 6.46 -51.71
C SER A 1009 -13.99 6.75 -50.20
N LYS A 1010 -13.93 5.69 -49.39
CA LYS A 1010 -13.67 5.78 -47.95
C LYS A 1010 -12.19 6.09 -47.72
N LYS A 1011 -11.85 6.68 -46.56
CA LYS A 1011 -10.44 6.86 -46.18
C LYS A 1011 -9.73 5.50 -46.00
N CYS A 1012 -10.48 4.46 -45.65
CA CYS A 1012 -9.97 3.22 -45.08
C CYS A 1012 -10.90 2.01 -45.47
N THR A 1013 -10.46 0.74 -45.34
CA THR A 1013 -11.12 -0.44 -45.98
C THR A 1013 -11.10 -1.72 -45.10
N LEU A 1014 -12.13 -2.60 -45.01
CA LEU A 1014 -12.03 -3.98 -44.45
C LEU A 1014 -11.99 -5.00 -45.59
N ALA A 1015 -11.52 -6.20 -45.29
CA ALA A 1015 -11.64 -7.40 -46.09
C ALA A 1015 -11.78 -8.60 -45.12
N THR A 1016 -12.33 -9.71 -45.56
CA THR A 1016 -12.17 -11.01 -44.90
C THR A 1016 -11.94 -12.10 -45.94
N PHE A 1017 -11.19 -13.14 -45.56
CA PHE A 1017 -11.13 -14.42 -46.27
C PHE A 1017 -10.58 -15.52 -45.36
N HIS A 1018 -10.83 -16.78 -45.71
CA HIS A 1018 -10.54 -17.90 -44.81
C HIS A 1018 -9.08 -18.38 -44.88
N GLN A 1019 -8.54 -18.66 -46.07
CA GLN A 1019 -7.18 -19.19 -46.30
C GLN A 1019 -6.13 -18.09 -46.60
N PRO A 1020 -4.94 -18.04 -45.96
CA PRO A 1020 -4.41 -16.73 -45.62
C PRO A 1020 -2.81 -16.62 -45.72
N ARG A 1021 -2.08 -15.56 -45.28
CA ARG A 1021 -0.64 -15.23 -45.52
C ARG A 1021 0.46 -15.30 -44.40
N PHE A 1022 0.36 -14.78 -43.17
CA PHE A 1022 1.36 -14.87 -42.04
C PHE A 1022 0.78 -15.25 -40.59
N PHE A 1023 0.58 -16.55 -40.17
CA PHE A 1023 -0.13 -17.18 -38.97
C PHE A 1023 0.87 -17.96 -38.11
N SER A 1024 0.32 -18.87 -37.32
CA SER A 1024 0.89 -19.85 -36.43
C SER A 1024 0.00 -21.12 -36.46
N SER A 1025 0.55 -22.34 -36.54
CA SER A 1025 -0.21 -23.61 -36.51
C SER A 1025 0.61 -24.81 -36.00
N ASP A 1026 0.16 -26.04 -36.24
CA ASP A 1026 0.93 -27.25 -36.02
C ASP A 1026 2.04 -27.51 -37.05
N THR A 1027 1.95 -26.95 -38.26
CA THR A 1027 2.55 -27.53 -39.46
C THR A 1027 3.92 -26.96 -39.80
N PRO A 1028 4.98 -27.80 -39.88
CA PRO A 1028 6.32 -27.33 -40.16
C PRO A 1028 6.55 -26.70 -41.54
N GLY A 1029 6.96 -25.42 -41.57
CA GLY A 1029 7.58 -24.78 -42.74
C GLY A 1029 6.66 -23.98 -43.68
N TRP A 1030 5.37 -23.82 -43.38
CA TRP A 1030 4.34 -23.36 -44.34
C TRP A 1030 3.92 -21.89 -44.13
N THR A 1031 4.89 -20.98 -44.07
CA THR A 1031 4.71 -19.73 -43.30
C THR A 1031 4.50 -18.45 -44.06
N SER A 1032 4.38 -18.59 -45.36
CA SER A 1032 3.37 -17.79 -46.00
C SER A 1032 2.74 -18.56 -47.13
N ASP A 1033 1.42 -18.45 -47.28
CA ASP A 1033 0.77 -19.04 -48.44
C ASP A 1033 0.86 -18.06 -49.62
N ASP A 1034 1.53 -18.48 -50.69
CA ASP A 1034 1.67 -17.67 -51.91
C ASP A 1034 0.36 -17.63 -52.72
N GLY A 1035 -0.62 -18.52 -52.46
CA GLY A 1035 -1.91 -18.55 -53.15
C GLY A 1035 -2.66 -17.22 -53.06
N VAL A 1036 -2.72 -16.63 -51.86
CA VAL A 1036 -3.37 -15.32 -51.61
C VAL A 1036 -2.42 -14.12 -51.73
N LYS A 1037 -1.18 -14.32 -52.17
CA LYS A 1037 -0.21 -13.22 -52.37
C LYS A 1037 -0.64 -12.24 -53.47
N ASN A 1038 -1.45 -12.69 -54.44
CA ASN A 1038 -2.07 -11.80 -55.42
C ASN A 1038 -2.97 -10.77 -54.72
N PHE A 1039 -3.86 -11.19 -53.81
CA PHE A 1039 -4.74 -10.29 -53.07
C PHE A 1039 -3.95 -9.28 -52.23
N TRP A 1040 -2.90 -9.71 -51.50
CA TRP A 1040 -1.97 -8.79 -50.82
C TRP A 1040 -1.42 -7.69 -51.71
N THR A 1041 -0.97 -8.08 -52.90
CA THR A 1041 -0.34 -7.17 -53.84
C THR A 1041 -1.32 -6.10 -54.34
N ARG A 1042 -2.63 -6.42 -54.36
CA ARG A 1042 -3.70 -5.43 -54.59
C ARG A 1042 -3.98 -4.57 -53.35
N LEU A 1043 -4.16 -5.22 -52.20
CA LEU A 1043 -4.54 -4.57 -50.94
C LEU A 1043 -3.47 -3.57 -50.47
N TYR A 1044 -2.19 -3.98 -50.36
CA TYR A 1044 -1.09 -3.10 -49.94
C TYR A 1044 -0.97 -1.86 -50.83
N ALA A 1045 -1.12 -2.06 -52.15
CA ALA A 1045 -1.06 -0.98 -53.13
C ALA A 1045 -2.22 0.03 -53.03
N ALA A 1046 -3.30 -0.31 -52.31
CA ALA A 1046 -4.49 0.51 -52.11
C ALA A 1046 -4.56 1.21 -50.73
N GLY A 1047 -3.56 1.08 -49.85
CA GLY A 1047 -3.49 1.84 -48.58
C GLY A 1047 -4.38 1.29 -47.45
N VAL A 1048 -4.32 -0.02 -47.25
CA VAL A 1048 -5.29 -0.86 -46.53
C VAL A 1048 -4.78 -1.20 -45.08
N ASP A 1049 -5.58 -1.68 -44.07
CA ASP A 1049 -5.22 -1.54 -42.61
C ASP A 1049 -5.12 -2.79 -41.58
N LEU A 1050 -6.16 -3.37 -40.92
CA LEU A 1050 -6.27 -4.62 -40.05
C LEU A 1050 -6.27 -6.01 -40.81
N VAL A 1051 -6.80 -7.18 -40.34
CA VAL A 1051 -7.90 -8.13 -40.82
C VAL A 1051 -8.23 -9.05 -39.64
N LEU A 1052 -9.29 -9.83 -39.83
CA LEU A 1052 -9.75 -11.00 -39.12
C LEU A 1052 -9.83 -12.25 -40.08
N ASN A 1053 -8.99 -13.29 -39.93
CA ASN A 1053 -9.08 -14.57 -40.69
C ASN A 1053 -9.36 -15.80 -39.81
N GLY A 1054 -9.72 -16.94 -40.43
CA GLY A 1054 -10.37 -18.04 -39.71
C GLY A 1054 -9.81 -19.47 -39.85
N GLN A 1055 -8.95 -19.79 -40.83
CA GLN A 1055 -8.52 -21.18 -41.04
C GLN A 1055 -7.71 -21.78 -39.87
N GLN A 1056 -7.04 -20.93 -39.08
CA GLN A 1056 -6.38 -21.42 -37.87
C GLN A 1056 -7.29 -21.37 -36.66
N HIS A 1057 -6.95 -22.21 -35.69
CA HIS A 1057 -7.80 -22.55 -34.56
C HIS A 1057 -7.52 -21.68 -33.33
N GLN A 1058 -6.41 -20.92 -33.29
CA GLN A 1058 -6.05 -19.99 -32.20
C GLN A 1058 -6.33 -18.51 -32.51
N TYR A 1059 -6.09 -17.63 -31.53
CA TYR A 1059 -5.93 -16.19 -31.71
C TYR A 1059 -4.48 -15.82 -31.98
N GLU A 1060 -4.19 -14.97 -32.96
CA GLU A 1060 -2.89 -14.30 -33.15
C GLU A 1060 -3.09 -12.86 -33.62
N ARG A 1061 -2.18 -11.95 -33.27
CA ARG A 1061 -2.06 -10.61 -33.86
C ARG A 1061 -0.64 -10.36 -34.33
N LEU A 1062 -0.52 -9.72 -35.50
CA LEU A 1062 0.77 -9.46 -36.16
C LEU A 1062 0.99 -7.98 -36.52
N LYS A 1063 2.25 -7.63 -36.77
CA LYS A 1063 2.75 -6.29 -37.14
C LYS A 1063 2.25 -5.82 -38.52
N PRO A 1064 2.24 -4.50 -38.78
CA PRO A 1064 2.12 -3.92 -40.12
C PRO A 1064 3.18 -4.46 -41.10
N MET A 1065 2.76 -5.01 -42.23
CA MET A 1065 3.63 -5.71 -43.20
C MET A 1065 3.35 -5.33 -44.67
N THR A 1066 4.33 -5.66 -45.51
CA THR A 1066 4.26 -5.67 -46.98
C THR A 1066 3.84 -7.06 -47.51
N PRO A 1067 3.46 -7.21 -48.80
CA PRO A 1067 3.13 -8.51 -49.41
C PRO A 1067 4.21 -9.60 -49.31
N ASP A 1068 5.47 -9.18 -49.17
CA ASP A 1068 6.65 -10.03 -49.00
C ASP A 1068 7.03 -10.25 -47.51
N GLY A 1069 6.25 -9.74 -46.55
CA GLY A 1069 6.42 -9.98 -45.11
C GLY A 1069 7.43 -9.08 -44.40
N ALA A 1070 8.01 -8.09 -45.08
CA ALA A 1070 8.80 -7.06 -44.42
C ALA A 1070 7.89 -6.07 -43.67
N VAL A 1071 8.28 -5.68 -42.46
CA VAL A 1071 7.54 -4.72 -41.61
C VAL A 1071 7.55 -3.32 -42.22
N ASP A 1072 6.41 -2.63 -42.18
CA ASP A 1072 6.22 -1.24 -42.65
C ASP A 1072 5.26 -0.53 -41.70
N ASP A 1073 5.76 0.13 -40.65
CA ASP A 1073 4.92 0.79 -39.63
C ASP A 1073 4.20 2.06 -40.14
N VAL A 1074 4.30 2.40 -41.43
CA VAL A 1074 3.76 3.63 -42.03
C VAL A 1074 2.67 3.36 -43.08
N ARG A 1075 2.78 2.25 -43.81
CA ARG A 1075 1.79 1.81 -44.83
C ARG A 1075 1.57 0.30 -44.85
N GLY A 1076 2.17 -0.42 -43.91
CA GLY A 1076 2.04 -1.86 -43.78
C GLY A 1076 0.65 -2.23 -43.29
N ILE A 1077 0.16 -3.33 -43.83
CA ILE A 1077 -1.12 -3.89 -43.44
C ILE A 1077 -0.88 -4.86 -42.27
N ARG A 1078 -1.71 -4.80 -41.21
CA ARG A 1078 -1.60 -5.57 -39.95
C ARG A 1078 -1.98 -7.06 -40.19
N SER A 1079 -2.32 -7.83 -39.17
CA SER A 1079 -3.19 -9.03 -39.30
C SER A 1079 -3.69 -9.45 -37.92
N ILE A 1080 -4.89 -10.04 -37.84
CA ILE A 1080 -5.38 -10.76 -36.67
C ILE A 1080 -6.11 -12.05 -37.10
N ASP A 1081 -5.82 -13.12 -36.39
CA ASP A 1081 -6.28 -14.49 -36.59
C ASP A 1081 -7.33 -14.78 -35.51
N VAL A 1082 -8.49 -15.35 -35.87
CA VAL A 1082 -9.64 -15.46 -34.95
C VAL A 1082 -10.27 -16.85 -34.96
N GLY A 1083 -9.46 -17.87 -34.71
CA GLY A 1083 -9.87 -19.27 -34.63
C GLY A 1083 -10.71 -19.68 -33.42
N THR A 1084 -10.91 -18.76 -32.49
CA THR A 1084 -11.24 -19.00 -31.07
C THR A 1084 -12.69 -19.37 -30.76
N GLY A 1085 -13.49 -19.67 -31.79
CA GLY A 1085 -14.94 -19.70 -31.68
C GLY A 1085 -15.53 -20.93 -30.98
N GLY A 1086 -14.83 -22.05 -30.90
CA GLY A 1086 -15.32 -23.27 -30.23
C GLY A 1086 -14.45 -24.50 -30.42
N GLU A 1087 -13.72 -24.56 -31.55
CA GLU A 1087 -12.86 -25.68 -31.97
C GLU A 1087 -11.35 -25.40 -31.84
N SER A 1088 -10.91 -24.49 -30.95
CA SER A 1088 -9.47 -24.25 -30.73
C SER A 1088 -8.71 -25.53 -30.35
N THR A 1089 -7.61 -25.75 -31.05
CA THR A 1089 -6.59 -26.75 -30.74
C THR A 1089 -5.55 -26.16 -29.78
N ALA A 1090 -4.44 -26.86 -29.54
CA ALA A 1090 -3.38 -26.40 -28.64
C ALA A 1090 -2.53 -25.30 -29.27
N MET A 1091 -1.87 -24.48 -28.42
CA MET A 1091 -0.87 -23.50 -28.85
C MET A 1091 0.05 -24.04 -29.97
N PRO A 1092 0.16 -23.32 -31.10
CA PRO A 1092 0.95 -23.77 -32.23
C PRO A 1092 2.44 -23.87 -31.91
N VAL A 1093 3.18 -24.68 -32.67
CA VAL A 1093 4.60 -25.00 -32.38
C VAL A 1093 5.70 -24.01 -32.86
N ALA A 1094 5.51 -22.85 -33.50
CA ALA A 1094 4.32 -22.26 -34.06
C ALA A 1094 4.25 -20.73 -34.20
N ILE A 1095 5.04 -19.86 -33.56
CA ILE A 1095 4.79 -18.39 -33.50
C ILE A 1095 5.62 -17.57 -34.54
N ASN A 1096 5.27 -16.34 -34.94
CA ASN A 1096 5.85 -15.51 -36.07
C ASN A 1096 6.77 -14.30 -35.64
N PRO A 1097 7.86 -13.82 -36.32
CA PRO A 1097 8.68 -12.69 -35.79
C PRO A 1097 7.96 -11.33 -35.91
N ASN A 1098 6.96 -11.31 -36.78
CA ASN A 1098 5.99 -10.26 -36.92
C ASN A 1098 4.73 -10.57 -36.12
N SER A 1099 4.66 -11.70 -35.40
CA SER A 1099 3.70 -11.87 -34.30
C SER A 1099 3.97 -10.83 -33.22
N GLU A 1100 2.91 -10.39 -32.57
CA GLU A 1100 2.96 -9.53 -31.40
C GLU A 1100 2.26 -10.18 -30.21
N VAL A 1101 1.19 -10.95 -30.45
CA VAL A 1101 0.40 -11.64 -29.43
C VAL A 1101 -0.18 -12.93 -30.01
N ILE A 1102 -0.27 -13.99 -29.22
CA ILE A 1102 -0.93 -15.25 -29.57
C ILE A 1102 -1.61 -15.89 -28.36
N SER A 1103 -2.72 -16.60 -28.55
CA SER A 1103 -3.42 -17.35 -27.49
C SER A 1103 -4.31 -18.47 -28.03
N ASP A 1104 -4.35 -19.60 -27.31
CA ASP A 1104 -5.30 -20.71 -27.48
C ASP A 1104 -6.62 -20.53 -26.69
N ALA A 1105 -6.82 -19.36 -26.08
CA ALA A 1105 -8.04 -19.04 -25.35
C ALA A 1105 -9.27 -18.90 -26.26
N PHE A 1106 -10.40 -19.43 -25.83
CA PHE A 1106 -11.68 -19.33 -26.52
C PHE A 1106 -12.35 -17.97 -26.28
N GLY A 1107 -13.07 -17.47 -27.27
CA GLY A 1107 -13.69 -16.15 -27.21
C GLY A 1107 -13.99 -15.59 -28.59
N VAL A 1108 -14.27 -14.28 -28.63
CA VAL A 1108 -14.55 -13.55 -29.88
C VAL A 1108 -13.71 -12.29 -29.96
N LEU A 1109 -13.26 -11.94 -31.15
CA LEU A 1109 -12.62 -10.66 -31.38
C LEU A 1109 -13.69 -9.58 -31.55
N LYS A 1110 -13.70 -8.62 -30.64
CA LYS A 1110 -14.45 -7.37 -30.79
C LYS A 1110 -13.53 -6.34 -31.43
N VAL A 1111 -13.80 -5.97 -32.68
CA VAL A 1111 -13.15 -4.80 -33.28
C VAL A 1111 -14.12 -3.62 -33.25
N THR A 1112 -13.74 -2.53 -32.59
CA THR A 1112 -14.50 -1.28 -32.60
C THR A 1112 -13.80 -0.31 -33.53
N LEU A 1113 -14.50 0.15 -34.56
CA LEU A 1113 -13.85 0.71 -35.74
C LEU A 1113 -14.28 2.17 -35.92
N PHE A 1114 -13.38 3.09 -36.24
CA PHE A 1114 -13.58 4.54 -36.14
C PHE A 1114 -13.12 5.29 -37.42
N ALA A 1115 -13.56 6.53 -37.63
CA ALA A 1115 -13.53 7.17 -38.96
C ALA A 1115 -12.13 7.26 -39.63
N ASP A 1116 -11.09 7.31 -38.80
CA ASP A 1116 -9.69 7.44 -39.15
C ASP A 1116 -8.77 6.45 -38.38
N HIS A 1117 -9.34 5.56 -37.57
CA HIS A 1117 -8.60 4.60 -36.74
C HIS A 1117 -9.47 3.38 -36.35
N TYR A 1118 -8.90 2.39 -35.66
CA TYR A 1118 -9.64 1.24 -35.14
C TYR A 1118 -9.05 0.79 -33.82
N THR A 1119 -9.87 0.15 -32.98
CA THR A 1119 -9.44 -0.60 -31.80
C THR A 1119 -9.86 -2.05 -31.90
N TRP A 1120 -9.03 -2.95 -31.39
CA TRP A 1120 -9.39 -4.35 -31.20
C TRP A 1120 -9.38 -4.68 -29.71
N GLN A 1121 -10.20 -5.66 -29.34
CA GLN A 1121 -10.30 -6.21 -28.01
C GLN A 1121 -10.67 -7.69 -28.14
N PHE A 1122 -9.80 -8.59 -27.70
CA PHE A 1122 -10.20 -9.98 -27.51
C PHE A 1122 -11.15 -10.07 -26.31
N VAL A 1123 -12.33 -10.67 -26.51
CA VAL A 1123 -13.31 -10.91 -25.46
C VAL A 1123 -13.31 -12.42 -25.15
N PRO A 1124 -12.65 -12.86 -24.06
CA PRO A 1124 -12.62 -14.26 -23.67
C PRO A 1124 -14.02 -14.79 -23.32
N MET A 1125 -14.27 -16.07 -23.58
CA MET A 1125 -15.48 -16.75 -23.09
C MET A 1125 -15.40 -16.98 -21.57
N GLN A 1126 -16.54 -17.27 -20.94
CA GLN A 1126 -16.59 -17.50 -19.49
C GLN A 1126 -15.67 -18.66 -19.07
N GLY A 1127 -14.61 -18.35 -18.33
CA GLY A 1127 -13.62 -19.30 -17.81
C GLY A 1127 -12.21 -19.05 -18.33
N GLU A 1128 -12.07 -18.36 -19.47
CA GLU A 1128 -10.78 -17.99 -20.05
C GLU A 1128 -10.26 -16.67 -19.47
N SER A 1129 -8.93 -16.52 -19.42
CA SER A 1129 -8.24 -15.41 -18.71
C SER A 1129 -7.35 -14.54 -19.60
N PHE A 1130 -7.30 -14.82 -20.91
CA PHE A 1130 -6.51 -14.06 -21.87
C PHE A 1130 -7.20 -12.75 -22.28
N SER A 1131 -6.38 -11.70 -22.49
CA SER A 1131 -6.83 -10.43 -23.03
C SER A 1131 -5.77 -9.84 -23.96
N ASP A 1132 -6.17 -9.45 -25.16
CA ASP A 1132 -5.43 -8.53 -26.02
C ASP A 1132 -6.31 -7.32 -26.33
N GLN A 1133 -5.73 -6.13 -26.36
CA GLN A 1133 -6.40 -4.92 -26.83
C GLN A 1133 -5.39 -3.89 -27.35
N GLY A 1134 -5.81 -3.08 -28.30
CA GLY A 1134 -4.96 -2.05 -28.88
C GLY A 1134 -5.67 -1.22 -29.95
N SER A 1135 -4.91 -0.44 -30.69
CA SER A 1135 -5.43 0.43 -31.74
C SER A 1135 -4.46 0.61 -32.91
N GLY A 1136 -5.00 0.92 -34.08
CA GLY A 1136 -4.26 1.33 -35.28
C GLY A 1136 -4.95 2.52 -35.95
N THR A 1137 -4.19 3.40 -36.61
CA THR A 1137 -4.75 4.49 -37.44
C THR A 1137 -4.89 3.98 -38.87
N CYS A 1138 -5.84 4.47 -39.68
CA CYS A 1138 -5.75 4.21 -41.13
C CYS A 1138 -4.69 5.09 -41.79
N HIS A 1139 -4.26 4.63 -42.95
CA HIS A 1139 -3.37 5.35 -43.86
C HIS A 1139 -3.99 6.62 -44.48
#